data_AF-A0A1Q2YP58-F1
#
_entry.id   AF-A0A1Q2YP58-F1
#
_cell.length_a   1.000
_cell.length_b   1.000
_cell.length_c   1.000
_cell.angle_alpha   90.00
_cell.angle_beta   90.00
_cell.angle_gamma   90.00
#
_symmetry.space_group_name_H-M   'P 1'
#
loop_
_entity.id
_entity.type
_entity.pdbx_description
1 polymer ?
#
loop_
_entity_poly.entity_id
_entity_poly.type
_entity_poly.pdbx_seq_one_letter_code
_entity_poly.pdbx_strand_id
1 'polypeptide(L)'
;MRGGELILTKLASLTSPLRGEDRQFRRAGDEARDRKDWTAAAEFYRLHLEAEPEDAPIWVQLGHALKEQSQTADALLAYRRAAALAPEDGDAQLQFGRALVLAGRRGEAIECLAGALRLGASADAYRELVMLGESQIATELMGHWTEQELATATLLEVTDLLHYLDNHKTLSGIQRVQANIIEQVLALPPAALNAYRFVISSPTGLLLLQSDVLAQMIRYATSAVVSHDRLKELVADLRLSAQTLTPAPTQTLLVLGAFWNVRDVVYNCARLREIGVRVGLYVYDLIPITHPEFCDPTLSVWFTLAMGDGLLSFDFLLTISEHVAGDMRRLMAENGITGIEVEAVPLAHVLKPVPSRPAAAPGRWTPAIARLRDRPFVLSVSTIEARKNHAYLFRIWREMMTKGEAVPDLVFVGRPGWRVQDLMNQIRDTNHLDGRLHILHDLSDEELATLYQNCLFTAFPSFVEGWGLPVGESLTYGTPCVASSSSSIPEVGGDLVDYVDPLNLRDGIEVFRRMLFEPGLLDRRRAEIAARFRPRGWKDVTDNLLAAIERQRARPPKGRRASVASLPVGTTFKPSSLGRTHGMPPSYIAQPLRSVMVDGWYGCEGFGAWMAGEAARLAFYAKPTANGVWNGTDCIVAYLQLVGAPHAKGQVLHVAPRGVRIPLHAEFIENPATGRMVLQPNTSKVLRLRIAPPADGLVDLDFTLIGMAEQLAEGDPRRFAVGLCQVGWAPETDGPGRQNITERLLFDGA
;
A
#
# COMPACT_ATOMS: atom_id res chain seq x y z
N MET A 1 -29.30 -33.86 -28.56
CA MET A 1 -30.45 -33.68 -27.65
C MET A 1 -29.91 -33.29 -26.29
N ARG A 2 -30.17 -32.04 -25.87
CA ARG A 2 -29.59 -31.43 -24.66
C ARG A 2 -30.45 -31.81 -23.44
N GLY A 3 -29.82 -32.08 -22.30
CA GLY A 3 -30.50 -32.50 -21.05
C GLY A 3 -31.57 -31.53 -20.52
N GLY A 4 -31.61 -30.28 -20.99
CA GLY A 4 -32.65 -29.29 -20.63
C GLY A 4 -34.02 -29.57 -21.25
N GLU A 5 -34.09 -30.11 -22.48
CA GLU A 5 -35.37 -30.41 -23.14
C GLU A 5 -36.11 -31.57 -22.46
N LEU A 6 -35.37 -32.52 -21.87
CA LEU A 6 -35.93 -33.69 -21.19
C LEU A 6 -36.60 -33.33 -19.85
N ILE A 7 -36.17 -32.25 -19.20
CA ILE A 7 -36.72 -31.77 -17.92
C ILE A 7 -37.99 -30.95 -18.17
N LEU A 8 -37.97 -30.06 -19.17
CA LEU A 8 -39.11 -29.22 -19.54
C LEU A 8 -40.31 -30.05 -20.05
N THR A 9 -40.05 -31.12 -20.81
CA THR A 9 -41.11 -32.01 -21.33
C THR A 9 -41.78 -32.83 -20.22
N LYS A 10 -41.06 -33.06 -19.09
CA LYS A 10 -41.56 -33.86 -17.97
C LYS A 10 -42.36 -33.03 -16.95
N LEU A 11 -42.23 -31.70 -16.98
CA LEU A 11 -42.85 -30.76 -16.04
C LEU A 11 -44.18 -30.17 -16.54
N ALA A 12 -44.42 -30.15 -17.85
CA ALA A 12 -45.69 -29.69 -18.43
C ALA A 12 -46.92 -30.57 -18.07
N SER A 13 -46.73 -31.67 -17.32
CA SER A 13 -47.77 -32.66 -16.98
C SER A 13 -48.16 -32.70 -15.50
N LEU A 14 -47.62 -31.83 -14.64
CA LEU A 14 -47.81 -31.89 -13.19
C LEU A 14 -48.45 -30.60 -12.66
N THR A 15 -49.56 -30.72 -11.93
CA THR A 15 -50.35 -29.59 -11.44
C THR A 15 -49.90 -29.02 -10.07
N SER A 16 -48.80 -29.51 -9.48
CA SER A 16 -48.06 -28.83 -8.39
C SER A 16 -46.77 -29.61 -7.98
N PRO A 17 -45.62 -28.98 -7.68
CA PRO A 17 -44.39 -29.68 -7.28
C PRO A 17 -44.33 -30.03 -5.78
N LEU A 18 -43.64 -31.12 -5.42
CA LEU A 18 -43.38 -31.56 -4.03
C LEU A 18 -42.12 -30.88 -3.45
N ARG A 19 -42.09 -30.61 -2.12
CA ARG A 19 -41.05 -29.86 -1.36
C ARG A 19 -39.56 -30.22 -1.59
N GLY A 20 -39.23 -31.33 -2.24
CA GLY A 20 -37.84 -31.73 -2.56
C GLY A 20 -37.32 -31.26 -3.92
N GLU A 21 -38.22 -30.98 -4.86
CA GLU A 21 -37.89 -30.55 -6.23
C GLU A 21 -37.58 -29.05 -6.29
N ASP A 22 -38.14 -28.28 -5.35
CA ASP A 22 -37.94 -26.84 -5.20
C ASP A 22 -36.45 -26.41 -5.09
N ARG A 23 -35.68 -27.10 -4.24
CA ARG A 23 -34.23 -26.85 -4.10
C ARG A 23 -33.45 -27.15 -5.39
N GLN A 24 -33.97 -28.03 -6.25
CA GLN A 24 -33.34 -28.32 -7.54
C GLN A 24 -33.56 -27.17 -8.53
N PHE A 25 -34.73 -26.51 -8.50
CA PHE A 25 -35.02 -25.37 -9.37
C PHE A 25 -34.19 -24.14 -9.03
N ARG A 26 -34.04 -23.79 -7.74
CA ARG A 26 -33.15 -22.70 -7.32
C ARG A 26 -31.72 -22.90 -7.83
N ARG A 27 -31.16 -24.09 -7.59
CA ARG A 27 -29.81 -24.45 -8.03
C ARG A 27 -29.69 -24.47 -9.55
N ALA A 28 -30.66 -25.02 -10.27
CA ALA A 28 -30.67 -25.01 -11.73
C ALA A 28 -30.75 -23.59 -12.30
N GLY A 29 -31.47 -22.69 -11.64
CA GLY A 29 -31.52 -21.26 -11.94
C GLY A 29 -30.18 -20.57 -11.75
N ASP A 30 -29.51 -20.80 -10.62
CA ASP A 30 -28.16 -20.28 -10.35
C ASP A 30 -27.13 -20.79 -11.39
N GLU A 31 -27.16 -22.09 -11.70
CA GLU A 31 -26.27 -22.68 -12.71
C GLU A 31 -26.55 -22.15 -14.13
N ALA A 32 -27.81 -21.86 -14.47
CA ALA A 32 -28.18 -21.23 -15.75
C ALA A 32 -27.74 -19.76 -15.81
N ARG A 33 -27.92 -19.01 -14.72
CA ARG A 33 -27.44 -17.63 -14.55
C ARG A 33 -25.93 -17.55 -14.76
N ASP A 34 -25.17 -18.45 -14.16
CA ASP A 34 -23.70 -18.46 -14.25
C ASP A 34 -23.21 -18.77 -15.68
N ARG A 35 -24.01 -19.52 -16.46
CA ARG A 35 -23.79 -19.73 -17.90
C ARG A 35 -24.33 -18.61 -18.80
N LYS A 36 -24.93 -17.56 -18.22
CA LYS A 36 -25.61 -16.45 -18.91
C LYS A 36 -26.78 -16.91 -19.79
N ASP A 37 -27.38 -18.06 -19.47
CA ASP A 37 -28.61 -18.53 -20.10
C ASP A 37 -29.80 -17.92 -19.34
N TRP A 38 -30.05 -16.64 -19.63
CA TRP A 38 -31.02 -15.83 -18.88
C TRP A 38 -32.45 -16.34 -19.02
N THR A 39 -32.80 -16.90 -20.18
CA THR A 39 -34.12 -17.49 -20.43
C THR A 39 -34.34 -18.72 -19.55
N ALA A 40 -33.39 -19.66 -19.53
CA ALA A 40 -33.48 -20.84 -18.66
C ALA A 40 -33.44 -20.45 -17.18
N ALA A 41 -32.61 -19.47 -16.80
CA ALA A 41 -32.53 -18.99 -15.42
C ALA A 41 -33.87 -18.42 -14.95
N ALA A 42 -34.52 -17.57 -15.76
CA ALA A 42 -35.82 -16.99 -15.44
C ALA A 42 -36.92 -18.05 -15.31
N GLU A 43 -36.92 -19.08 -16.15
CA GLU A 43 -37.87 -20.21 -16.05
C GLU A 43 -37.68 -21.00 -14.76
N PHE A 44 -36.44 -21.37 -14.41
CA PHE A 44 -36.18 -22.12 -13.18
C PHE A 44 -36.46 -21.29 -11.92
N TYR A 45 -36.16 -20.00 -11.91
CA TYR A 45 -36.53 -19.14 -10.79
C TYR A 45 -38.05 -18.98 -10.67
N ARG A 46 -38.82 -18.90 -11.77
CA ARG A 46 -40.29 -18.90 -11.70
C ARG A 46 -40.82 -20.19 -11.09
N LEU A 47 -40.31 -21.35 -11.51
CA LEU A 47 -40.71 -22.65 -10.95
C LEU A 47 -40.39 -22.77 -9.45
N HIS A 48 -39.25 -22.24 -9.01
CA HIS A 48 -38.94 -22.15 -7.57
C HIS A 48 -39.94 -21.27 -6.82
N LEU A 49 -40.24 -20.09 -7.38
CA LEU A 49 -41.13 -19.12 -6.75
C LEU A 49 -42.62 -19.53 -6.76
N GLU A 50 -43.02 -20.50 -7.60
CA GLU A 50 -44.34 -21.14 -7.50
C GLU A 50 -44.48 -21.97 -6.21
N ALA A 51 -43.38 -22.57 -5.75
CA ALA A 51 -43.35 -23.36 -4.52
C ALA A 51 -43.02 -22.51 -3.29
N GLU A 52 -42.08 -21.56 -3.41
CA GLU A 52 -41.59 -20.68 -2.33
C GLU A 52 -41.77 -19.19 -2.71
N PRO A 53 -43.01 -18.67 -2.72
CA PRO A 53 -43.31 -17.32 -3.21
C PRO A 53 -42.79 -16.17 -2.31
N GLU A 54 -42.21 -16.50 -1.16
CA GLU A 54 -41.69 -15.55 -0.17
C GLU A 54 -40.14 -15.47 -0.17
N ASP A 55 -39.43 -16.21 -1.03
CA ASP A 55 -37.96 -16.14 -1.15
C ASP A 55 -37.52 -14.84 -1.85
N ALA A 56 -37.39 -13.76 -1.07
CA ALA A 56 -37.02 -12.43 -1.56
C ALA A 56 -35.70 -12.40 -2.37
N PRO A 57 -34.61 -13.08 -1.95
CA PRO A 57 -33.40 -13.21 -2.77
C PRO A 57 -33.65 -13.76 -4.18
N ILE A 58 -34.51 -14.77 -4.34
CA ILE A 58 -34.78 -15.33 -5.68
C ILE A 58 -35.69 -14.43 -6.52
N TRP A 59 -36.58 -13.64 -5.90
CA TRP A 59 -37.27 -12.56 -6.62
C TRP A 59 -36.29 -11.53 -7.21
N VAL A 60 -35.19 -11.20 -6.52
CA VAL A 60 -34.13 -10.33 -7.06
C VAL A 60 -33.42 -10.99 -8.25
N GLN A 61 -33.04 -12.26 -8.13
CA GLN A 61 -32.36 -13.01 -9.19
C GLN A 61 -33.23 -13.19 -10.44
N LEU A 62 -34.54 -13.44 -10.27
CA LEU A 62 -35.50 -13.45 -11.36
C LEU A 62 -35.55 -12.08 -12.05
N GLY A 63 -35.59 -10.99 -11.27
CA GLY A 63 -35.52 -9.62 -11.79
C GLY A 63 -34.26 -9.38 -12.64
N HIS A 64 -33.08 -9.87 -12.21
CA HIS A 64 -31.84 -9.76 -12.99
C HIS A 64 -31.94 -10.51 -14.32
N ALA A 65 -32.39 -11.76 -14.29
CA ALA A 65 -32.52 -12.58 -15.49
C ALA A 65 -33.52 -12.00 -16.51
N LEU A 66 -34.62 -11.39 -16.06
CA LEU A 66 -35.62 -10.75 -16.93
C LEU A 66 -35.09 -9.43 -17.51
N LYS A 67 -34.32 -8.66 -16.73
CA LYS A 67 -33.68 -7.43 -17.20
C LYS A 67 -32.70 -7.71 -18.33
N GLU A 68 -31.87 -8.74 -18.21
CA GLU A 68 -30.92 -9.14 -19.27
C GLU A 68 -31.63 -9.62 -20.55
N GLN A 69 -32.89 -10.06 -20.45
CA GLN A 69 -33.75 -10.39 -21.58
C GLN A 69 -34.51 -9.16 -22.16
N SER A 70 -34.22 -7.95 -21.68
CA SER A 70 -34.97 -6.73 -22.04
C SER A 70 -36.46 -6.79 -21.68
N GLN A 71 -36.88 -7.67 -20.76
CA GLN A 71 -38.25 -7.78 -20.26
C GLN A 71 -38.45 -6.84 -19.06
N THR A 72 -38.34 -5.53 -19.31
CA THR A 72 -38.30 -4.49 -18.26
C THR A 72 -39.55 -4.46 -17.38
N ALA A 73 -40.74 -4.72 -17.94
CA ALA A 73 -41.99 -4.73 -17.19
C ALA A 73 -42.06 -5.87 -16.17
N ASP A 74 -41.65 -7.08 -16.58
CA ASP A 74 -41.67 -8.26 -15.71
C ASP A 74 -40.54 -8.19 -14.67
N ALA A 75 -39.37 -7.67 -15.06
CA ALA A 75 -38.28 -7.41 -14.14
C ALA A 75 -38.71 -6.44 -13.03
N LEU A 76 -39.41 -5.35 -13.38
CA LEU A 76 -39.94 -4.39 -12.43
C LEU A 76 -40.89 -5.04 -11.42
N LEU A 77 -41.78 -5.94 -11.88
CA LEU A 77 -42.69 -6.66 -11.00
C LEU A 77 -41.93 -7.59 -10.03
N ALA A 78 -40.89 -8.28 -10.51
CA ALA A 78 -40.06 -9.15 -9.69
C ALA A 78 -39.31 -8.37 -8.60
N TYR A 79 -38.66 -7.25 -8.94
CA TYR A 79 -37.99 -6.41 -7.93
C TYR A 79 -38.97 -5.76 -6.96
N ARG A 80 -40.16 -5.34 -7.41
CA ARG A 80 -41.20 -4.82 -6.53
C ARG A 80 -41.62 -5.85 -5.49
N ARG A 81 -41.74 -7.12 -5.90
CA ARG A 81 -42.07 -8.23 -5.01
C ARG A 81 -40.94 -8.50 -4.01
N ALA A 82 -39.68 -8.50 -4.45
CA ALA A 82 -38.52 -8.63 -3.57
C ALA A 82 -38.48 -7.52 -2.51
N ALA A 83 -38.62 -6.27 -2.92
CA ALA A 83 -38.62 -5.10 -2.02
C ALA A 83 -39.80 -5.11 -1.04
N ALA A 84 -40.95 -5.66 -1.43
CA ALA A 84 -42.11 -5.80 -0.54
C ALA A 84 -41.95 -6.91 0.51
N LEU A 85 -41.23 -7.98 0.17
CA LEU A 85 -40.95 -9.09 1.09
C LEU A 85 -39.81 -8.76 2.06
N ALA A 86 -38.86 -7.91 1.65
CA ALA A 86 -37.72 -7.47 2.46
C ALA A 86 -37.64 -5.92 2.49
N PRO A 87 -38.56 -5.23 3.17
CA PRO A 87 -38.61 -3.77 3.17
C PRO A 87 -37.38 -3.09 3.81
N GLU A 88 -36.70 -3.79 4.73
CA GLU A 88 -35.48 -3.32 5.43
C GLU A 88 -34.19 -3.62 4.64
N ASP A 89 -34.27 -4.33 3.51
CA ASP A 89 -33.10 -4.67 2.69
C ASP A 89 -32.80 -3.54 1.69
N GLY A 90 -31.76 -2.77 1.98
CA GLY A 90 -31.31 -1.65 1.14
C GLY A 90 -30.94 -2.05 -0.29
N ASP A 91 -30.40 -3.25 -0.52
CA ASP A 91 -30.03 -3.72 -1.87
C ASP A 91 -31.28 -4.11 -2.68
N ALA A 92 -32.27 -4.74 -2.06
CA ALA A 92 -33.56 -5.02 -2.71
C ALA A 92 -34.27 -3.72 -3.14
N GLN A 93 -34.26 -2.70 -2.27
CA GLN A 93 -34.79 -1.36 -2.57
C GLN A 93 -34.02 -0.66 -3.69
N LEU A 94 -32.68 -0.79 -3.72
CA LEU A 94 -31.85 -0.25 -4.80
C LEU A 94 -32.18 -0.87 -6.16
N GLN A 95 -32.27 -2.20 -6.24
CA GLN A 95 -32.57 -2.89 -7.52
C GLN A 95 -33.98 -2.54 -8.02
N PHE A 96 -34.95 -2.39 -7.11
CA PHE A 96 -36.28 -1.92 -7.46
C PHE A 96 -36.25 -0.47 -7.97
N GLY A 97 -35.51 0.42 -7.31
CA GLY A 97 -35.29 1.80 -7.75
C GLY A 97 -34.71 1.90 -9.17
N ARG A 98 -33.68 1.09 -9.48
CA ARG A 98 -33.08 1.01 -10.83
C ARG A 98 -34.07 0.53 -11.90
N ALA A 99 -34.87 -0.47 -11.57
CA ALA A 99 -35.90 -0.95 -12.49
C ALA A 99 -36.97 0.12 -12.77
N LEU A 100 -37.31 0.96 -11.78
CA LEU A 100 -38.21 2.11 -11.95
C LEU A 100 -37.60 3.18 -12.87
N VAL A 101 -36.28 3.42 -12.81
CA VAL A 101 -35.56 4.29 -13.76
C VAL A 101 -35.70 3.77 -15.19
N LEU A 102 -35.42 2.49 -15.42
CA LEU A 102 -35.53 1.87 -16.75
C LEU A 102 -36.97 1.86 -17.29
N ALA A 103 -37.96 1.79 -16.40
CA ALA A 103 -39.38 1.86 -16.75
C ALA A 103 -39.89 3.30 -16.94
N GLY A 104 -39.03 4.32 -16.82
CA GLY A 104 -39.40 5.73 -16.95
C GLY A 104 -40.22 6.29 -15.77
N ARG A 105 -40.34 5.55 -14.66
CA ARG A 105 -41.13 5.92 -13.47
C ARG A 105 -40.27 6.72 -12.49
N ARG A 106 -39.84 7.91 -12.93
CA ARG A 106 -38.84 8.72 -12.23
C ARG A 106 -39.20 9.07 -10.78
N GLY A 107 -40.43 9.50 -10.50
CA GLY A 107 -40.82 9.91 -9.14
C GLY A 107 -40.70 8.77 -8.12
N GLU A 108 -41.22 7.59 -8.47
CA GLU A 108 -41.14 6.40 -7.63
C GLU A 108 -39.70 5.87 -7.50
N ALA A 109 -38.90 5.99 -8.57
CA ALA A 109 -37.48 5.65 -8.52
C ALA A 109 -36.74 6.48 -7.47
N ILE A 110 -37.00 7.80 -7.43
CA ILE A 110 -36.37 8.72 -6.46
C ILE A 110 -36.73 8.32 -5.03
N GLU A 111 -38.01 8.08 -4.74
CA GLU A 111 -38.46 7.67 -3.40
C GLU A 111 -37.83 6.34 -2.96
N CYS A 112 -37.76 5.37 -3.88
CA CYS A 112 -37.20 4.05 -3.64
C CYS A 112 -35.68 4.11 -3.42
N LEU A 113 -34.95 4.85 -4.25
CA LEU A 113 -33.50 5.03 -4.13
C LEU A 113 -33.13 5.83 -2.87
N ALA A 114 -33.92 6.85 -2.52
CA ALA A 114 -33.78 7.59 -1.26
C ALA A 114 -34.06 6.69 -0.05
N GLY A 115 -35.08 5.84 -0.11
CA GLY A 115 -35.37 4.83 0.90
C GLY A 115 -34.22 3.83 1.06
N ALA A 116 -33.68 3.33 -0.05
CA ALA A 116 -32.50 2.47 -0.06
C ALA A 116 -31.31 3.12 0.65
N LEU A 117 -31.00 4.39 0.35
CA LEU A 117 -29.93 5.13 1.04
C LEU A 117 -30.16 5.26 2.55
N ARG A 118 -31.39 5.52 3.01
CA ARG A 118 -31.72 5.59 4.45
C ARG A 118 -31.51 4.26 5.17
N LEU A 119 -31.68 3.15 4.46
CA LEU A 119 -31.47 1.79 4.95
C LEU A 119 -29.99 1.35 4.88
N GLY A 120 -29.07 2.25 4.52
CA GLY A 120 -27.63 1.98 4.42
C GLY A 120 -27.21 1.29 3.13
N ALA A 121 -28.01 1.37 2.05
CA ALA A 121 -27.63 0.87 0.74
C ALA A 121 -26.42 1.64 0.14
N SER A 122 -25.74 0.99 -0.81
CA SER A 122 -24.45 1.42 -1.37
C SER A 122 -24.46 2.74 -2.17
N ALA A 123 -23.26 3.26 -2.47
CA ALA A 123 -22.99 4.40 -3.35
C ALA A 123 -23.68 4.33 -4.73
N ASP A 124 -24.15 3.16 -5.16
CA ASP A 124 -25.00 2.99 -6.33
C ASP A 124 -26.33 3.74 -6.21
N ALA A 125 -27.00 3.67 -5.07
CA ALA A 125 -28.26 4.40 -4.85
C ALA A 125 -28.05 5.92 -4.92
N TYR A 126 -26.90 6.38 -4.40
CA TYR A 126 -26.46 7.78 -4.50
C TYR A 126 -26.22 8.19 -5.95
N ARG A 127 -25.45 7.39 -6.72
CA ARG A 127 -25.16 7.67 -8.13
C ARG A 127 -26.43 7.75 -8.98
N GLU A 128 -27.37 6.84 -8.77
CA GLU A 128 -28.65 6.84 -9.49
C GLU A 128 -29.47 8.10 -9.17
N LEU A 129 -29.54 8.53 -7.90
CA LEU A 129 -30.22 9.78 -7.54
C LEU A 129 -29.54 11.02 -8.16
N VAL A 130 -28.21 11.06 -8.18
CA VAL A 130 -27.44 12.13 -8.84
C VAL A 130 -27.70 12.14 -10.35
N MET A 131 -27.73 10.97 -11.01
CA MET A 131 -28.06 10.86 -12.44
C MET A 131 -29.51 11.27 -12.75
N LEU A 132 -30.42 11.09 -11.79
CA LEU A 132 -31.78 11.61 -11.85
C LEU A 132 -31.87 13.10 -11.52
N GLY A 133 -30.77 13.80 -11.24
CA GLY A 133 -30.76 15.24 -10.93
C GLY A 133 -31.13 15.57 -9.48
N GLU A 134 -31.24 14.58 -8.61
CA GLU A 134 -31.62 14.72 -7.19
C GLU A 134 -30.39 14.76 -6.27
N SER A 135 -29.34 15.47 -6.69
CA SER A 135 -28.09 15.57 -5.95
C SER A 135 -28.28 16.14 -4.55
N GLN A 136 -29.25 17.04 -4.35
CA GLN A 136 -29.56 17.62 -3.05
C GLN A 136 -30.16 16.60 -2.08
N ILE A 137 -31.12 15.79 -2.53
CA ILE A 137 -31.72 14.72 -1.73
C ILE A 137 -30.68 13.64 -1.40
N ALA A 138 -29.87 13.25 -2.38
CA ALA A 138 -28.79 12.28 -2.18
C ALA A 138 -27.75 12.77 -1.14
N THR A 139 -27.45 14.06 -1.18
CA THR A 139 -26.54 14.78 -0.27
C THR A 139 -27.08 14.89 1.16
N GLU A 140 -28.37 15.22 1.31
CA GLU A 140 -29.05 15.33 2.61
C GLU A 140 -29.21 13.96 3.30
N LEU A 141 -29.46 12.90 2.53
CA LEU A 141 -29.70 11.54 3.05
C LEU A 141 -28.42 10.78 3.39
N MET A 142 -27.31 11.05 2.71
CA MET A 142 -26.00 10.46 3.02
C MET A 142 -25.34 11.09 4.25
N GLY A 143 -25.94 12.12 4.84
CA GLY A 143 -25.33 12.89 5.92
C GLY A 143 -24.09 13.62 5.41
N HIS A 144 -24.22 14.91 5.09
CA HIS A 144 -23.01 15.71 5.05
C HIS A 144 -22.38 15.74 6.45
N TRP A 145 -21.15 15.25 6.50
CA TRP A 145 -20.16 15.70 7.45
C TRP A 145 -20.08 17.21 7.37
N THR A 146 -20.08 17.87 8.50
CA THR A 146 -19.72 19.29 8.53
C THR A 146 -18.28 19.44 8.05
N GLU A 147 -17.96 20.54 7.34
CA GLU A 147 -16.56 20.87 7.01
C GLU A 147 -15.66 20.81 8.25
N GLN A 148 -16.24 21.12 9.42
CA GLN A 148 -15.60 21.07 10.72
C GLN A 148 -15.21 19.65 11.16
N GLU A 149 -16.04 18.63 10.92
CA GLU A 149 -15.71 17.23 11.20
C GLU A 149 -14.58 16.73 10.29
N LEU A 150 -14.67 17.02 9.00
CA LEU A 150 -13.63 16.62 8.04
C LEU A 150 -12.30 17.31 8.33
N ALA A 151 -12.32 18.58 8.76
CA ALA A 151 -11.13 19.35 9.09
C ALA A 151 -10.33 18.75 10.27
N THR A 152 -10.94 17.91 11.12
CA THR A 152 -10.25 17.32 12.27
C THR A 152 -9.99 15.82 12.11
N ALA A 153 -10.41 15.21 11.00
CA ALA A 153 -10.27 13.79 10.75
C ALA A 153 -8.80 13.33 10.65
N THR A 154 -8.56 12.10 11.08
CA THR A 154 -7.36 11.35 10.76
C THR A 154 -7.51 10.73 9.38
N LEU A 155 -6.56 11.02 8.50
CA LEU A 155 -6.48 10.49 7.15
C LEU A 155 -5.55 9.26 7.16
N LEU A 156 -6.06 8.12 6.70
CA LEU A 156 -5.31 6.88 6.51
C LEU A 156 -4.99 6.74 5.02
N GLU A 157 -3.71 6.90 4.70
CA GLU A 157 -3.19 6.88 3.33
C GLU A 157 -2.95 5.43 2.88
N VAL A 158 -3.57 5.02 1.78
CA VAL A 158 -3.60 3.62 1.30
C VAL A 158 -3.28 3.49 -0.19
N THR A 159 -2.56 4.43 -0.80
CA THR A 159 -2.25 4.38 -2.25
C THR A 159 -1.50 3.12 -2.64
N ASP A 160 -0.56 2.68 -1.81
CA ASP A 160 0.21 1.46 -2.05
C ASP A 160 -0.70 0.23 -2.21
N LEU A 161 -1.77 0.11 -1.43
CA LEU A 161 -2.72 -0.98 -1.57
C LEU A 161 -3.35 -1.00 -2.97
N LEU A 162 -3.88 0.14 -3.43
CA LEU A 162 -4.54 0.22 -4.74
C LEU A 162 -3.53 0.02 -5.88
N HIS A 163 -2.35 0.62 -5.78
CA HIS A 163 -1.30 0.46 -6.78
C HIS A 163 -0.81 -0.99 -6.90
N TYR A 164 -0.71 -1.70 -5.77
CA TYR A 164 -0.33 -3.11 -5.76
C TYR A 164 -1.41 -3.98 -6.41
N LEU A 165 -2.69 -3.74 -6.12
CA LEU A 165 -3.83 -4.50 -6.65
C LEU A 165 -4.04 -4.32 -8.16
N ASP A 166 -3.56 -3.23 -8.76
CA ASP A 166 -3.57 -3.06 -10.23
C ASP A 166 -2.84 -4.22 -10.93
N ASN A 167 -1.81 -4.77 -10.29
CA ASN A 167 -0.91 -5.76 -10.89
C ASN A 167 -0.99 -7.14 -10.25
N HIS A 168 -1.65 -7.28 -9.09
CA HIS A 168 -1.66 -8.52 -8.32
C HIS A 168 -3.06 -8.92 -7.86
N LYS A 169 -3.41 -10.20 -8.07
CA LYS A 169 -4.66 -10.81 -7.59
C LYS A 169 -4.62 -11.28 -6.13
N THR A 170 -3.43 -11.36 -5.54
CA THR A 170 -3.21 -11.80 -4.14
C THR A 170 -2.47 -10.72 -3.38
N LEU A 171 -2.84 -10.46 -2.13
CA LEU A 171 -2.20 -9.47 -1.27
C LEU A 171 -0.80 -9.92 -0.79
N SER A 172 0.19 -9.02 -0.80
CA SER A 172 1.48 -9.27 -0.13
C SER A 172 1.35 -9.14 1.41
N GLY A 173 2.47 -9.20 2.15
CA GLY A 173 2.47 -8.95 3.59
C GLY A 173 1.97 -7.55 3.98
N ILE A 174 2.51 -6.51 3.34
CA ILE A 174 2.15 -5.10 3.64
C ILE A 174 0.68 -4.82 3.27
N GLN A 175 0.21 -5.32 2.13
CA GLN A 175 -1.20 -5.11 1.74
C GLN A 175 -2.18 -5.92 2.60
N ARG A 176 -1.77 -7.08 3.15
CA ARG A 176 -2.58 -7.79 4.16
C ARG A 176 -2.69 -7.00 5.46
N VAL A 177 -1.62 -6.32 5.88
CA VAL A 177 -1.66 -5.43 7.06
C VAL A 177 -2.63 -4.28 6.83
N GLN A 178 -2.52 -3.59 5.69
CA GLN A 178 -3.45 -2.52 5.32
C GLN A 178 -4.90 -3.00 5.29
N ALA A 179 -5.19 -4.12 4.61
CA ALA A 179 -6.54 -4.65 4.49
C ALA A 179 -7.18 -4.96 5.86
N ASN A 180 -6.43 -5.59 6.77
CA ASN A 180 -6.94 -5.88 8.11
C ASN A 180 -7.15 -4.61 8.94
N ILE A 181 -6.25 -3.62 8.88
CA ILE A 181 -6.45 -2.33 9.56
C ILE A 181 -7.70 -1.62 9.01
N ILE A 182 -7.85 -1.56 7.68
CA ILE A 182 -9.02 -0.96 7.02
C ILE A 182 -10.31 -1.65 7.48
N GLU A 183 -10.35 -2.98 7.48
CA GLU A 183 -11.51 -3.76 7.93
C GLU A 183 -11.87 -3.45 9.41
N GLN A 184 -10.89 -3.42 10.30
CA GLN A 184 -11.13 -3.11 11.71
C GLN A 184 -11.57 -1.66 11.95
N VAL A 185 -11.02 -0.71 11.20
CA VAL A 185 -11.44 0.70 11.28
C VAL A 185 -12.87 0.86 10.75
N LEU A 186 -13.20 0.25 9.61
CA LEU A 186 -14.56 0.30 9.04
C LEU A 186 -15.61 -0.42 9.91
N ALA A 187 -15.18 -1.35 10.76
CA ALA A 187 -16.03 -2.03 11.73
C ALA A 187 -16.26 -1.23 13.03
N LEU A 188 -15.65 -0.05 13.19
CA LEU A 188 -15.88 0.82 14.35
C LEU A 188 -17.36 1.27 14.41
N PRO A 189 -17.89 1.52 15.62
CA PRO A 189 -19.18 2.18 15.77
C PRO A 189 -19.22 3.49 14.97
N PRO A 190 -20.36 3.87 14.35
CA PRO A 190 -20.44 5.06 13.51
C PRO A 190 -19.81 6.30 14.15
N ALA A 191 -20.15 6.60 15.40
CA ALA A 191 -19.60 7.75 16.13
C ALA A 191 -18.05 7.79 16.19
N ALA A 192 -17.39 6.63 16.27
CA ALA A 192 -15.93 6.53 16.29
C ALA A 192 -15.33 6.52 14.88
N LEU A 193 -15.98 5.85 13.93
CA LEU A 193 -15.58 5.83 12.51
C LEU A 193 -15.53 7.25 11.92
N ASN A 194 -16.39 8.16 12.41
CA ASN A 194 -16.41 9.57 12.00
C ASN A 194 -15.05 10.26 12.09
N ALA A 195 -14.16 9.83 12.98
CA ALA A 195 -12.82 10.42 13.15
C ALA A 195 -11.81 9.97 12.08
N TYR A 196 -12.11 8.98 11.24
CA TYR A 196 -11.16 8.36 10.32
C TYR A 196 -11.64 8.40 8.87
N ARG A 197 -10.75 8.72 7.93
CA ARG A 197 -11.02 8.70 6.49
C ARG A 197 -9.88 8.03 5.75
N PHE A 198 -10.21 7.35 4.65
CA PHE A 198 -9.22 6.74 3.78
C PHE A 198 -8.95 7.64 2.58
N VAL A 199 -7.67 7.81 2.25
CA VAL A 199 -7.25 8.65 1.13
C VAL A 199 -6.23 7.93 0.26
N ILE A 200 -6.17 8.36 -1.00
CA ILE A 200 -5.04 8.07 -1.89
C ILE A 200 -4.39 9.37 -2.36
N SER A 201 -3.10 9.28 -2.62
CA SER A 201 -2.24 10.30 -3.19
C SER A 201 -2.37 10.32 -4.71
N SER A 202 -2.49 11.51 -5.28
CA SER A 202 -2.42 11.79 -6.70
C SER A 202 -1.40 12.89 -6.98
N PRO A 203 -1.02 13.14 -8.24
CA PRO A 203 -0.14 14.27 -8.58
C PRO A 203 -0.71 15.63 -8.15
N THR A 204 -2.04 15.76 -8.10
CA THR A 204 -2.71 17.04 -7.78
C THR A 204 -3.02 17.22 -6.30
N GLY A 205 -3.02 16.15 -5.50
CA GLY A 205 -3.26 16.21 -4.06
C GLY A 205 -3.76 14.89 -3.48
N LEU A 206 -4.69 14.97 -2.53
CA LEU A 206 -5.33 13.79 -1.94
C LEU A 206 -6.73 13.59 -2.53
N LEU A 207 -7.09 12.32 -2.74
CA LEU A 207 -8.43 11.89 -3.07
C LEU A 207 -9.03 11.10 -1.91
N LEU A 208 -10.19 11.54 -1.43
CA LEU A 208 -10.99 10.91 -0.40
C LEU A 208 -11.74 9.70 -0.96
N LEU A 209 -11.55 8.53 -0.35
CA LEU A 209 -12.21 7.28 -0.75
C LEU A 209 -13.59 7.12 -0.09
N GLN A 210 -14.53 6.54 -0.84
CA GLN A 210 -15.82 6.12 -0.29
C GLN A 210 -15.66 4.82 0.53
N SER A 211 -16.15 4.84 1.77
CA SER A 211 -15.88 3.77 2.75
C SER A 211 -16.59 2.46 2.40
N ASP A 212 -17.79 2.53 1.83
CA ASP A 212 -18.58 1.38 1.40
C ASP A 212 -17.95 0.67 0.18
N VAL A 213 -17.51 1.45 -0.82
CA VAL A 213 -16.82 0.94 -2.01
C VAL A 213 -15.47 0.34 -1.63
N LEU A 214 -14.73 1.00 -0.73
CA LEU A 214 -13.49 0.45 -0.16
C LEU A 214 -13.75 -0.86 0.57
N ALA A 215 -14.80 -0.92 1.42
CA ALA A 215 -15.16 -2.14 2.14
C ALA A 215 -15.47 -3.29 1.17
N GLN A 216 -16.20 -3.03 0.09
CA GLN A 216 -16.51 -4.02 -0.95
C GLN A 216 -15.23 -4.54 -1.63
N MET A 217 -14.32 -3.64 -2.02
CA MET A 217 -13.05 -4.01 -2.61
C MET A 217 -12.21 -4.86 -1.66
N ILE A 218 -12.11 -4.48 -0.38
CA ILE A 218 -11.37 -5.23 0.64
C ILE A 218 -11.95 -6.63 0.83
N ARG A 219 -13.28 -6.75 1.03
CA ARG A 219 -13.95 -8.05 1.18
C ARG A 219 -13.69 -8.97 -0.01
N TYR A 220 -13.67 -8.41 -1.23
CA TYR A 220 -13.37 -9.20 -2.42
C TYR A 220 -11.89 -9.60 -2.47
N ALA A 221 -10.96 -8.66 -2.22
CA ALA A 221 -9.52 -8.90 -2.26
C ALA A 221 -9.02 -9.89 -1.19
N THR A 222 -9.76 -10.06 -0.09
CA THR A 222 -9.43 -11.01 0.98
C THR A 222 -10.17 -12.36 0.86
N SER A 223 -11.06 -12.50 -0.12
CA SER A 223 -11.84 -13.72 -0.34
C SER A 223 -10.99 -14.91 -0.84
N ALA A 224 -11.55 -16.12 -0.76
CA ALA A 224 -10.85 -17.34 -1.14
C ALA A 224 -10.56 -17.44 -2.65
N VAL A 225 -11.40 -16.82 -3.50
CA VAL A 225 -11.28 -16.89 -4.96
C VAL A 225 -11.40 -15.48 -5.53
N VAL A 226 -10.31 -15.01 -6.14
CA VAL A 226 -10.20 -13.66 -6.70
C VAL A 226 -9.87 -13.72 -8.20
N SER A 227 -10.79 -13.23 -9.03
CA SER A 227 -10.51 -12.85 -10.43
C SER A 227 -9.81 -11.49 -10.47
N HIS A 228 -8.70 -11.40 -11.20
CA HIS A 228 -7.94 -10.15 -11.34
C HIS A 228 -8.71 -9.08 -12.12
N ASP A 229 -9.47 -9.48 -13.15
CA ASP A 229 -10.26 -8.53 -13.96
C ASP A 229 -11.33 -7.84 -13.09
N ARG A 230 -12.06 -8.63 -12.30
CA ARG A 230 -13.05 -8.09 -11.37
C ARG A 230 -12.42 -7.25 -10.26
N LEU A 231 -11.24 -7.63 -9.77
CA LEU A 231 -10.50 -6.82 -8.79
C LEU A 231 -10.11 -5.47 -9.38
N LYS A 232 -9.63 -5.43 -10.63
CA LYS A 232 -9.30 -4.19 -11.33
C LYS A 232 -10.52 -3.30 -11.54
N GLU A 233 -11.67 -3.87 -11.88
CA GLU A 233 -12.93 -3.12 -11.96
C GLU A 233 -13.27 -2.45 -10.62
N LEU A 234 -13.19 -3.19 -9.50
CA LEU A 234 -13.46 -2.63 -8.17
C LEU A 234 -12.45 -1.53 -7.78
N VAL A 235 -11.17 -1.70 -8.09
CA VAL A 235 -10.15 -0.66 -7.87
C VAL A 235 -10.44 0.57 -8.73
N ALA A 236 -10.85 0.39 -9.99
CA ALA A 236 -11.23 1.48 -10.88
C ALA A 236 -12.49 2.21 -10.38
N ASP A 237 -13.52 1.49 -9.95
CA ASP A 237 -14.75 2.04 -9.38
C ASP A 237 -14.45 2.86 -8.11
N LEU A 238 -13.56 2.36 -7.25
CA LEU A 238 -13.12 3.07 -6.05
C LEU A 238 -12.38 4.37 -6.39
N ARG A 239 -11.52 4.37 -7.43
CA ARG A 239 -10.84 5.58 -7.90
C ARG A 239 -11.81 6.58 -8.54
N LEU A 240 -12.75 6.09 -9.35
CA LEU A 240 -13.75 6.93 -10.03
C LEU A 240 -14.75 7.57 -9.06
N SER A 241 -15.03 6.90 -7.93
CA SER A 241 -15.90 7.45 -6.87
C SER A 241 -15.15 8.34 -5.86
N ALA A 242 -13.82 8.41 -5.94
CA ALA A 242 -13.02 9.22 -5.04
C ALA A 242 -13.21 10.72 -5.32
N GLN A 243 -13.20 11.52 -4.25
CA GLN A 243 -13.43 12.97 -4.33
C GLN A 243 -12.16 13.73 -3.97
N THR A 244 -11.89 14.85 -4.64
CA THR A 244 -10.76 15.70 -4.28
C THR A 244 -10.92 16.24 -2.85
N LEU A 245 -9.94 15.98 -2.00
CA LEU A 245 -9.91 16.49 -0.63
C LEU A 245 -9.11 17.79 -0.59
N THR A 246 -9.71 18.85 -0.03
CA THR A 246 -8.95 20.02 0.42
C THR A 246 -8.48 19.77 1.85
N PRO A 247 -7.16 19.57 2.08
CA PRO A 247 -6.68 19.22 3.42
C PRO A 247 -6.67 20.44 4.35
N ALA A 248 -6.90 20.19 5.64
CA ALA A 248 -6.92 21.20 6.68
C ALA A 248 -5.73 21.04 7.65
N PRO A 249 -5.14 22.13 8.17
CA PRO A 249 -3.98 22.08 9.07
C PRO A 249 -4.20 21.28 10.36
N THR A 250 -5.46 21.09 10.77
CA THR A 250 -5.84 20.34 11.97
C THR A 250 -5.90 18.83 11.76
N GLN A 251 -5.75 18.35 10.52
CA GLN A 251 -5.76 16.93 10.20
C GLN A 251 -4.44 16.26 10.57
N THR A 252 -4.50 14.94 10.71
CA THR A 252 -3.32 14.07 10.81
C THR A 252 -3.38 13.02 9.71
N LEU A 253 -2.32 12.89 8.92
CA LEU A 253 -2.14 11.83 7.94
C LEU A 253 -1.28 10.72 8.53
N LEU A 254 -1.70 9.47 8.40
CA LEU A 254 -0.85 8.29 8.63
C LEU A 254 -0.70 7.50 7.33
N VAL A 255 0.54 7.32 6.88
CA VAL A 255 0.86 6.45 5.74
C VAL A 255 0.95 5.00 6.20
N LEU A 256 0.05 4.15 5.71
CA LEU A 256 -0.04 2.74 6.13
C LEU A 256 0.75 1.79 5.23
N GLY A 257 1.00 2.14 3.98
CA GLY A 257 1.59 1.24 2.98
C GLY A 257 3.08 1.47 2.70
N ALA A 258 3.58 0.79 1.66
CA ALA A 258 4.96 0.93 1.19
C ALA A 258 5.18 2.30 0.49
N PHE A 259 5.44 3.33 1.30
CA PHE A 259 5.57 4.73 0.86
C PHE A 259 6.68 4.96 -0.19
N TRP A 260 7.69 4.08 -0.26
CA TRP A 260 8.79 4.17 -1.22
C TRP A 260 8.43 3.68 -2.63
N ASN A 261 7.34 2.92 -2.77
CA ASN A 261 6.95 2.33 -4.06
C ASN A 261 6.09 3.28 -4.90
N VAL A 262 5.48 4.29 -4.27
CA VAL A 262 4.63 5.26 -4.96
C VAL A 262 5.14 6.67 -4.72
N ARG A 263 5.71 7.23 -5.78
CA ARG A 263 6.38 8.53 -5.77
C ARG A 263 5.53 9.65 -5.16
N ASP A 264 4.24 9.68 -5.49
CA ASP A 264 3.33 10.77 -5.10
C ASP A 264 3.02 10.78 -3.60
N VAL A 265 3.24 9.69 -2.87
CA VAL A 265 2.99 9.63 -1.42
C VAL A 265 3.93 10.56 -0.66
N VAL A 266 5.24 10.45 -0.90
CA VAL A 266 6.25 11.30 -0.24
C VAL A 266 6.10 12.76 -0.66
N TYR A 267 5.83 13.03 -1.94
CA TYR A 267 5.60 14.40 -2.42
C TYR A 267 4.37 15.04 -1.78
N ASN A 268 3.27 14.31 -1.64
CA ASN A 268 2.09 14.83 -0.95
C ASN A 268 2.34 15.04 0.54
N CYS A 269 3.11 14.17 1.20
CA CYS A 269 3.52 14.40 2.60
C CYS A 269 4.23 15.76 2.76
N ALA A 270 5.16 16.10 1.86
CA ALA A 270 5.85 17.40 1.88
C ALA A 270 4.89 18.58 1.70
N ARG A 271 3.94 18.50 0.76
CA ARG A 271 2.91 19.53 0.52
C ARG A 271 1.98 19.71 1.72
N LEU A 272 1.57 18.61 2.35
CA LEU A 272 0.70 18.62 3.53
C LEU A 272 1.39 19.28 4.73
N ARG A 273 2.69 19.02 4.89
CA ARG A 273 3.52 19.65 5.92
C ARG A 273 3.57 21.19 5.74
N GLU A 274 3.65 21.68 4.49
CA GLU A 274 3.65 23.12 4.20
C GLU A 274 2.37 23.83 4.65
N ILE A 275 1.22 23.16 4.57
CA ILE A 275 -0.07 23.74 5.01
C ILE A 275 -0.36 23.50 6.49
N GLY A 276 0.43 22.66 7.16
CA GLY A 276 0.42 22.46 8.62
C GLY A 276 -0.22 21.14 9.07
N VAL A 277 -0.57 20.25 8.15
CA VAL A 277 -1.05 18.90 8.46
C VAL A 277 0.05 18.11 9.14
N ARG A 278 -0.31 17.38 10.21
CA ARG A 278 0.61 16.47 10.87
C ARG A 278 0.76 15.19 10.06
N VAL A 279 1.98 14.73 9.81
CA VAL A 279 2.23 13.54 8.98
C VAL A 279 2.97 12.47 9.77
N GLY A 280 2.50 11.22 9.70
CA GLY A 280 3.19 10.06 10.24
C GLY A 280 3.30 8.92 9.24
N LEU A 281 4.21 8.00 9.52
CA LEU A 281 4.46 6.79 8.72
C LEU A 281 4.42 5.55 9.62
N TYR A 282 3.81 4.47 9.14
CA TYR A 282 3.90 3.15 9.74
C TYR A 282 4.98 2.31 9.07
N VAL A 283 6.12 2.11 9.75
CA VAL A 283 7.35 1.51 9.23
C VAL A 283 7.35 0.00 9.47
N TYR A 284 7.56 -0.76 8.39
CA TYR A 284 7.60 -2.22 8.41
C TYR A 284 8.99 -2.77 8.69
N ASP A 285 10.01 -2.30 7.98
CA ASP A 285 11.40 -2.69 8.20
C ASP A 285 12.35 -1.68 7.54
N LEU A 286 13.65 -1.84 7.84
CA LEU A 286 14.75 -1.11 7.22
C LEU A 286 15.72 -2.04 6.51
N ILE A 287 15.26 -3.21 6.09
CA ILE A 287 16.10 -4.23 5.45
C ILE A 287 16.82 -3.66 4.22
N PRO A 288 16.17 -2.87 3.33
CA PRO A 288 16.86 -2.29 2.18
C PRO A 288 18.05 -1.37 2.51
N ILE A 289 18.11 -0.82 3.73
CA ILE A 289 19.22 0.03 4.21
C ILE A 289 20.22 -0.79 5.03
N THR A 290 19.74 -1.60 5.96
CA THR A 290 20.55 -2.31 6.96
C THR A 290 21.18 -3.59 6.42
N HIS A 291 20.51 -4.27 5.49
CA HIS A 291 20.94 -5.53 4.88
C HIS A 291 20.72 -5.52 3.36
N PRO A 292 21.32 -4.56 2.63
CA PRO A 292 21.12 -4.39 1.19
C PRO A 292 21.54 -5.63 0.37
N GLU A 293 22.39 -6.51 0.91
CA GLU A 293 22.78 -7.78 0.31
C GLU A 293 21.61 -8.76 0.12
N PHE A 294 20.48 -8.55 0.81
CA PHE A 294 19.27 -9.33 0.63
C PHE A 294 18.24 -8.71 -0.32
N CYS A 295 18.49 -7.50 -0.83
CA CYS A 295 17.55 -6.76 -1.66
C CYS A 295 17.99 -6.69 -3.12
N ASP A 296 17.05 -6.32 -3.99
CA ASP A 296 17.42 -5.80 -5.30
C ASP A 296 18.16 -4.46 -5.12
N PRO A 297 19.29 -4.22 -5.81
CA PRO A 297 20.06 -2.98 -5.64
C PRO A 297 19.26 -1.71 -5.90
N THR A 298 18.30 -1.74 -6.84
CA THR A 298 17.45 -0.58 -7.14
C THR A 298 16.47 -0.30 -6.02
N LEU A 299 15.92 -1.34 -5.39
CA LEU A 299 15.05 -1.19 -4.22
C LEU A 299 15.77 -0.45 -3.08
N SER A 300 17.02 -0.81 -2.78
CA SER A 300 17.82 -0.13 -1.76
C SER A 300 18.03 1.36 -2.06
N VAL A 301 18.25 1.72 -3.34
CA VAL A 301 18.39 3.12 -3.76
C VAL A 301 17.08 3.88 -3.53
N TRP A 302 15.97 3.38 -4.06
CA TRP A 302 14.66 4.04 -3.97
C TRP A 302 14.16 4.14 -2.54
N PHE A 303 14.38 3.10 -1.74
CA PHE A 303 14.02 3.10 -0.33
C PHE A 303 14.80 4.16 0.46
N THR A 304 16.13 4.24 0.24
CA THR A 304 16.98 5.24 0.94
C THR A 304 16.60 6.67 0.53
N LEU A 305 16.34 6.90 -0.76
CA LEU A 305 15.85 8.19 -1.27
C LEU A 305 14.52 8.57 -0.62
N ALA A 306 13.53 7.67 -0.67
CA ALA A 306 12.22 7.91 -0.10
C ALA A 306 12.30 8.15 1.41
N MET A 307 13.09 7.37 2.14
CA MET A 307 13.27 7.52 3.59
C MET A 307 13.88 8.88 3.95
N GLY A 308 14.94 9.30 3.26
CA GLY A 308 15.56 10.61 3.47
C GLY A 308 14.59 11.76 3.17
N ASP A 309 13.89 11.70 2.04
CA ASP A 309 12.92 12.72 1.65
C ASP A 309 11.71 12.76 2.60
N GLY A 310 11.23 11.58 3.02
CA GLY A 310 10.10 11.42 3.93
C GLY A 310 10.40 11.94 5.34
N LEU A 311 11.59 11.69 5.87
CA LEU A 311 12.00 12.16 7.20
C LEU A 311 12.06 13.69 7.32
N LEU A 312 12.10 14.44 6.21
CA LEU A 312 11.89 15.90 6.26
C LEU A 312 10.44 16.29 6.56
N SER A 313 9.49 15.40 6.27
CA SER A 313 8.05 15.66 6.33
C SER A 313 7.37 15.00 7.54
N PHE A 314 7.92 13.91 8.06
CA PHE A 314 7.29 13.14 9.14
C PHE A 314 7.43 13.83 10.50
N ASP A 315 6.31 13.93 11.22
CA ASP A 315 6.24 14.41 12.58
C ASP A 315 6.45 13.28 13.61
N PHE A 316 6.02 12.07 13.27
CA PHE A 316 6.12 10.86 14.08
C PHE A 316 6.23 9.61 13.19
N LEU A 317 6.75 8.53 13.77
CA LEU A 317 6.89 7.22 13.16
C LEU A 317 6.27 6.19 14.08
N LEU A 318 5.42 5.35 13.51
CA LEU A 318 4.96 4.13 14.16
C LEU A 318 5.72 2.95 13.55
N THR A 319 6.06 1.92 14.31
CA THR A 319 6.80 0.76 13.77
C THR A 319 6.13 -0.55 14.14
N ILE A 320 6.29 -1.57 13.30
CA ILE A 320 5.63 -2.88 13.51
C ILE A 320 6.28 -3.75 14.60
N SER A 321 7.35 -3.28 15.23
CA SER A 321 8.10 -3.94 16.31
C SER A 321 8.98 -2.94 17.06
N GLU A 322 9.40 -3.30 18.26
CA GLU A 322 10.38 -2.52 19.04
C GLU A 322 11.77 -2.58 18.40
N HIS A 323 12.12 -3.69 17.76
CA HIS A 323 13.35 -3.83 16.99
C HIS A 323 13.44 -2.79 15.87
N VAL A 324 12.38 -2.67 15.05
CA VAL A 324 12.31 -1.66 13.98
C VAL A 324 12.29 -0.25 14.56
N ALA A 325 11.66 -0.04 15.73
CA ALA A 325 11.74 1.24 16.44
C ALA A 325 13.19 1.59 16.82
N GLY A 326 13.93 0.62 17.36
CA GLY A 326 15.34 0.74 17.71
C GLY A 326 16.20 1.07 16.49
N ASP A 327 16.00 0.37 15.38
CA ASP A 327 16.72 0.62 14.14
C ASP A 327 16.43 2.00 13.55
N MET A 328 15.17 2.45 13.59
CA MET A 328 14.80 3.81 13.18
C MET A 328 15.50 4.87 14.04
N ARG A 329 15.48 4.71 15.37
CA ARG A 329 16.15 5.64 16.29
C ARG A 329 17.65 5.68 16.03
N ARG A 330 18.28 4.53 15.78
CA ARG A 330 19.71 4.44 15.43
C ARG A 330 20.01 5.15 14.11
N LEU A 331 19.26 4.85 13.06
CA LEU A 331 19.40 5.47 11.74
C LEU A 331 19.26 6.99 11.82
N MET A 332 18.27 7.48 12.57
CA MET A 332 18.06 8.91 12.79
C MET A 332 19.23 9.54 13.56
N ALA A 333 19.71 8.90 14.64
CA ALA A 333 20.82 9.39 15.43
C ALA A 333 22.12 9.48 14.62
N GLU A 334 22.45 8.43 13.84
CA GLU A 334 23.61 8.38 12.95
C GLU A 334 23.57 9.48 11.87
N ASN A 335 22.38 9.95 11.49
CA ASN A 335 22.17 11.00 10.51
C ASN A 335 21.84 12.38 11.14
N GLY A 336 21.95 12.53 12.46
CA GLY A 336 21.71 13.79 13.17
C GLY A 336 20.25 14.27 13.13
N ILE A 337 19.29 13.38 12.89
CA ILE A 337 17.86 13.68 12.82
C ILE A 337 17.28 13.64 14.23
N THR A 338 16.62 14.74 14.62
CA THR A 338 16.01 14.90 15.95
C THR A 338 14.58 15.42 15.84
N GLY A 339 13.80 15.27 16.91
CA GLY A 339 12.45 15.84 16.98
C GLY A 339 11.37 15.07 16.21
N ILE A 340 11.66 13.84 15.76
CA ILE A 340 10.66 12.89 15.25
C ILE A 340 10.53 11.77 16.28
N GLU A 341 9.31 11.48 16.67
CA GLU A 341 9.02 10.53 17.73
C GLU A 341 8.78 9.15 17.14
N VAL A 342 9.37 8.11 17.74
CA VAL A 342 9.26 6.72 17.26
C VAL A 342 8.58 5.88 18.32
N GLU A 343 7.48 5.25 17.96
CA GLU A 343 6.66 4.42 18.86
C GLU A 343 6.34 3.07 18.19
N ALA A 344 6.55 1.96 18.89
CA ALA A 344 6.19 0.66 18.36
C ALA A 344 4.70 0.38 18.53
N VAL A 345 4.06 -0.07 17.46
CA VAL A 345 2.73 -0.67 17.43
C VAL A 345 2.91 -2.07 16.85
N PRO A 346 3.21 -3.09 17.66
CA PRO A 346 3.57 -4.38 17.09
C PRO A 346 2.42 -5.06 16.33
N LEU A 347 2.72 -5.94 15.37
CA LEU A 347 1.68 -6.60 14.57
C LEU A 347 0.96 -7.75 15.28
N ALA A 348 -0.07 -8.27 14.63
CA ALA A 348 -0.79 -9.46 15.06
C ALA A 348 0.09 -10.71 14.87
N HIS A 349 -0.24 -11.80 15.57
CA HIS A 349 0.45 -13.08 15.41
C HIS A 349 0.01 -13.84 14.16
N VAL A 350 -1.11 -13.46 13.55
CA VAL A 350 -1.66 -14.08 12.34
C VAL A 350 -2.22 -13.02 11.40
N LEU A 351 -2.07 -13.25 10.09
CA LEU A 351 -2.63 -12.34 9.08
C LEU A 351 -4.13 -12.54 8.86
N LYS A 352 -4.66 -13.74 9.14
CA LYS A 352 -6.09 -14.03 9.15
C LYS A 352 -6.46 -14.75 10.45
N PRO A 353 -7.63 -14.47 11.04
CA PRO A 353 -8.11 -15.20 12.20
C PRO A 353 -8.19 -16.70 11.86
N VAL A 354 -7.48 -17.52 12.62
CA VAL A 354 -7.70 -18.97 12.61
C VAL A 354 -8.94 -19.23 13.48
N PRO A 355 -9.97 -19.94 12.99
CA PRO A 355 -11.09 -20.33 13.84
C PRO A 355 -10.56 -21.02 15.10
N SER A 356 -11.04 -20.57 16.26
CA SER A 356 -10.74 -21.21 17.54
C SER A 356 -11.07 -22.70 17.44
N ARG A 357 -10.02 -23.51 17.51
CA ARG A 357 -9.96 -24.97 17.42
C ARG A 357 -11.23 -25.67 17.95
N PRO A 358 -11.95 -26.49 17.16
CA PRO A 358 -12.62 -27.66 17.70
C PRO A 358 -11.54 -28.72 17.99
N ALA A 359 -11.70 -29.45 19.10
CA ALA A 359 -10.85 -30.60 19.41
C ALA A 359 -10.77 -31.56 18.20
N ALA A 360 -9.55 -31.91 17.79
CA ALA A 360 -9.24 -33.07 16.94
C ALA A 360 -10.17 -33.32 15.74
N ALA A 361 -10.53 -32.30 14.95
CA ALA A 361 -11.03 -32.58 13.61
C ALA A 361 -9.86 -33.17 12.78
N PRO A 362 -10.01 -34.35 12.15
CA PRO A 362 -8.94 -34.90 11.32
C PRO A 362 -8.60 -33.89 10.21
N GLY A 363 -7.31 -33.57 10.08
CA GLY A 363 -6.83 -32.60 9.11
C GLY A 363 -7.37 -32.88 7.72
N ARG A 364 -7.77 -31.84 6.98
CA ARG A 364 -8.34 -31.99 5.64
C ARG A 364 -7.21 -32.18 4.64
N TRP A 365 -6.75 -33.42 4.49
CA TRP A 365 -5.68 -33.78 3.57
C TRP A 365 -6.16 -33.77 2.11
N THR A 366 -5.84 -32.71 1.37
CA THR A 366 -6.08 -32.60 -0.08
C THR A 366 -5.02 -33.39 -0.87
N PRO A 367 -5.23 -33.66 -2.17
CA PRO A 367 -4.21 -34.30 -3.00
C PRO A 367 -2.85 -33.58 -3.01
N ALA A 368 -2.82 -32.25 -2.83
CA ALA A 368 -1.60 -31.45 -2.81
C ALA A 368 -0.70 -31.78 -1.61
N ILE A 369 -1.30 -32.11 -0.47
CA ILE A 369 -0.61 -32.40 0.79
C ILE A 369 -0.72 -33.87 1.25
N ALA A 370 -1.48 -34.70 0.54
CA ALA A 370 -1.77 -36.09 0.93
C ALA A 370 -0.51 -36.96 1.11
N ARG A 371 0.57 -36.67 0.37
CA ARG A 371 1.86 -37.38 0.51
C ARG A 371 2.53 -37.20 1.88
N LEU A 372 2.16 -36.17 2.63
CA LEU A 372 2.68 -35.89 3.98
C LEU A 372 1.80 -36.49 5.08
N ARG A 373 0.63 -37.04 4.72
CA ARG A 373 -0.28 -37.69 5.66
C ARG A 373 0.45 -38.84 6.37
N ASP A 374 0.31 -38.90 7.69
CA ASP A 374 0.90 -39.93 8.57
C ASP A 374 2.43 -40.00 8.55
N ARG A 375 3.13 -39.00 7.99
CA ARG A 375 4.59 -38.88 8.02
C ARG A 375 5.01 -37.80 9.04
N PRO A 376 6.08 -38.01 9.82
CA PRO A 376 6.65 -36.94 10.61
C PRO A 376 7.38 -35.95 9.70
N PHE A 377 7.13 -34.65 9.88
CA PHE A 377 7.80 -33.60 9.12
C PHE A 377 8.02 -32.32 9.94
N VAL A 378 9.04 -31.55 9.54
CA VAL A 378 9.29 -30.18 10.01
C VAL A 378 8.91 -29.20 8.91
N LEU A 379 8.25 -28.11 9.29
CA LEU A 379 7.64 -27.16 8.35
C LEU A 379 8.33 -25.79 8.38
N SER A 380 8.72 -25.27 7.23
CA SER A 380 9.15 -23.88 7.03
C SER A 380 8.20 -23.17 6.07
N VAL A 381 7.57 -22.08 6.51
CA VAL A 381 6.58 -21.33 5.74
C VAL A 381 7.12 -19.94 5.43
N SER A 382 7.55 -19.73 4.20
CA SER A 382 7.94 -18.40 3.68
C SER A 382 8.28 -18.49 2.19
N THR A 383 8.31 -17.35 1.49
CA THR A 383 9.00 -17.26 0.20
C THR A 383 10.42 -17.78 0.34
N ILE A 384 10.86 -18.64 -0.57
CA ILE A 384 12.21 -19.23 -0.52
C ILE A 384 13.19 -18.18 -1.04
N GLU A 385 13.79 -17.41 -0.14
CA GLU A 385 14.75 -16.36 -0.44
C GLU A 385 15.98 -16.46 0.47
N ALA A 386 17.10 -15.85 0.06
CA ALA A 386 18.37 -15.91 0.77
C ALA A 386 18.25 -15.43 2.24
N ARG A 387 17.50 -14.35 2.47
CA ARG A 387 17.26 -13.77 3.79
C ARG A 387 16.57 -14.71 4.78
N LYS A 388 15.64 -15.56 4.29
CA LYS A 388 14.91 -16.55 5.10
C LYS A 388 15.75 -17.77 5.45
N ASN A 389 16.96 -17.86 4.90
CA ASN A 389 17.99 -18.81 5.29
C ASN A 389 17.58 -20.29 5.14
N HIS A 390 16.82 -20.64 4.10
CA HIS A 390 16.46 -22.03 3.79
C HIS A 390 17.69 -22.95 3.60
N ALA A 391 18.82 -22.37 3.19
CA ALA A 391 20.09 -23.06 3.11
C ALA A 391 20.57 -23.60 4.46
N TYR A 392 20.24 -22.94 5.57
CA TYR A 392 20.53 -23.41 6.92
C TYR A 392 19.82 -24.74 7.21
N LEU A 393 18.51 -24.81 6.97
CA LEU A 393 17.72 -26.04 7.17
C LEU A 393 18.21 -27.17 6.27
N PHE A 394 18.46 -26.88 4.99
CA PHE A 394 19.01 -27.85 4.05
C PHE A 394 20.34 -28.44 4.55
N ARG A 395 21.26 -27.59 5.03
CA ARG A 395 22.56 -28.01 5.56
C ARG A 395 22.44 -28.83 6.84
N ILE A 396 21.54 -28.44 7.76
CA ILE A 396 21.26 -29.19 8.99
C ILE A 396 20.78 -30.61 8.66
N TRP A 397 19.77 -30.75 7.78
CA TRP A 397 19.26 -32.06 7.39
C TRP A 397 20.34 -32.91 6.72
N ARG A 398 21.09 -32.33 5.78
CA ARG A 398 22.18 -33.05 5.10
C ARG A 398 23.24 -33.56 6.07
N GLU A 399 23.64 -32.75 7.04
CA GLU A 399 24.62 -33.11 8.05
C GLU A 399 24.12 -34.27 8.94
N MET A 400 22.88 -34.19 9.45
CA MET A 400 22.29 -35.25 10.26
C MET A 400 22.14 -36.56 9.47
N MET A 401 21.72 -36.48 8.19
CA MET A 401 21.64 -37.65 7.31
C MET A 401 23.02 -38.30 7.06
N THR A 402 24.06 -37.48 6.86
CA THR A 402 25.44 -37.98 6.65
C THR A 402 25.95 -38.73 7.89
N LYS A 403 25.48 -38.36 9.09
CA LYS A 403 25.77 -39.05 10.35
C LYS A 403 24.92 -40.30 10.58
N GLY A 404 24.04 -40.66 9.65
CA GLY A 404 23.15 -41.82 9.76
C GLY A 404 21.96 -41.61 10.69
N GLU A 405 21.61 -40.36 11.00
CA GLU A 405 20.48 -40.05 11.86
C GLU A 405 19.15 -40.19 11.10
N ALA A 406 18.15 -40.79 11.76
CA ALA A 406 16.82 -41.00 11.20
C ALA A 406 15.98 -39.71 11.26
N VAL A 407 16.25 -38.77 10.35
CA VAL A 407 15.54 -37.49 10.28
C VAL A 407 14.15 -37.61 9.64
N PRO A 408 13.17 -36.80 10.08
CA PRO A 408 11.87 -36.69 9.42
C PRO A 408 11.97 -35.92 8.10
N ASP A 409 10.85 -35.84 7.37
CA ASP A 409 10.79 -35.04 6.15
C ASP A 409 10.91 -33.52 6.45
N LEU A 410 11.51 -32.77 5.54
CA LEU A 410 11.61 -31.31 5.61
C LEU A 410 10.69 -30.69 4.56
N VAL A 411 9.77 -29.82 4.97
CA VAL A 411 8.76 -29.24 4.07
C VAL A 411 8.93 -27.74 4.00
N PHE A 412 9.26 -27.24 2.82
CA PHE A 412 9.24 -25.81 2.50
C PHE A 412 7.92 -25.45 1.83
N VAL A 413 7.19 -24.49 2.38
CA VAL A 413 5.97 -23.94 1.79
C VAL A 413 6.22 -22.51 1.36
N GLY A 414 6.31 -22.30 0.05
CA GLY A 414 6.48 -21.00 -0.59
C GLY A 414 7.14 -21.11 -1.96
N ARG A 415 7.00 -20.05 -2.76
CA ARG A 415 7.61 -20.00 -4.10
C ARG A 415 9.10 -19.65 -4.00
N PRO A 416 9.95 -20.18 -4.90
CA PRO A 416 11.32 -19.69 -5.10
C PRO A 416 11.32 -18.19 -5.39
N GLY A 417 12.11 -17.44 -4.62
CA GLY A 417 12.25 -16.00 -4.71
C GLY A 417 13.66 -15.58 -5.14
N TRP A 418 14.12 -14.45 -4.61
CA TRP A 418 15.39 -13.81 -4.99
C TRP A 418 16.62 -14.55 -4.43
N ARG A 419 17.69 -14.62 -5.23
CA ARG A 419 19.04 -15.11 -4.83
C ARG A 419 19.11 -16.53 -4.25
N VAL A 420 18.25 -17.44 -4.71
CA VAL A 420 18.26 -18.85 -4.24
C VAL A 420 18.68 -19.88 -5.28
N GLN A 421 19.15 -19.46 -6.46
CA GLN A 421 19.46 -20.39 -7.55
C GLN A 421 20.48 -21.46 -7.14
N ASP A 422 21.51 -21.08 -6.38
CA ASP A 422 22.52 -22.01 -5.86
C ASP A 422 21.91 -23.05 -4.92
N LEU A 423 21.07 -22.62 -3.96
CA LEU A 423 20.34 -23.54 -3.08
C LEU A 423 19.43 -24.49 -3.87
N MET A 424 18.69 -23.97 -4.85
CA MET A 424 17.79 -24.77 -5.67
C MET A 424 18.56 -25.80 -6.51
N ASN A 425 19.79 -25.49 -6.96
CA ASN A 425 20.67 -26.46 -7.61
C ASN A 425 21.07 -27.57 -6.62
N GLN A 426 21.57 -27.20 -5.43
CA GLN A 426 21.96 -28.18 -4.40
C GLN A 426 20.81 -29.11 -3.99
N ILE A 427 19.58 -28.58 -3.87
CA ILE A 427 18.39 -29.40 -3.58
C ILE A 427 18.15 -30.43 -4.68
N ARG A 428 18.25 -30.05 -5.96
CA ARG A 428 18.06 -30.97 -7.09
C ARG A 428 19.18 -32.02 -7.17
N ASP A 429 20.42 -31.59 -7.03
CA ASP A 429 21.61 -32.43 -7.17
C ASP A 429 21.70 -33.50 -6.06
N THR A 430 21.07 -33.25 -4.93
CA THR A 430 20.92 -34.22 -3.82
C THR A 430 19.64 -35.06 -3.91
N ASN A 431 18.96 -35.06 -5.08
CA ASN A 431 17.65 -35.69 -5.25
C ASN A 431 16.67 -35.31 -4.14
N HIS A 432 16.61 -34.03 -3.80
CA HIS A 432 15.80 -33.49 -2.71
C HIS A 432 16.12 -34.13 -1.35
N LEU A 433 17.41 -34.25 -1.01
CA LEU A 433 17.88 -35.01 0.16
C LEU A 433 17.31 -36.44 0.15
N ASP A 434 17.54 -37.17 -0.94
CA ASP A 434 17.01 -38.52 -1.17
C ASP A 434 15.48 -38.64 -0.97
N GLY A 435 14.75 -37.63 -1.44
CA GLY A 435 13.28 -37.54 -1.37
C GLY A 435 12.72 -37.08 -0.02
N ARG A 436 13.56 -36.64 0.93
CA ARG A 436 13.13 -36.13 2.25
C ARG A 436 12.68 -34.67 2.23
N LEU A 437 13.15 -33.87 1.27
CA LEU A 437 12.83 -32.45 1.17
C LEU A 437 11.69 -32.20 0.18
N HIS A 438 10.59 -31.65 0.66
CA HIS A 438 9.42 -31.31 -0.16
C HIS A 438 9.32 -29.79 -0.30
N ILE A 439 9.10 -29.32 -1.53
CA ILE A 439 8.77 -27.92 -1.81
C ILE A 439 7.31 -27.86 -2.29
N LEU A 440 6.49 -27.13 -1.55
CA LEU A 440 5.07 -26.89 -1.83
C LEU A 440 4.85 -25.40 -2.08
N HIS A 441 3.90 -25.06 -2.94
CA HIS A 441 3.47 -23.69 -3.18
C HIS A 441 1.97 -23.66 -3.52
N ASP A 442 1.39 -22.46 -3.52
CA ASP A 442 -0.01 -22.22 -3.88
C ASP A 442 -1.03 -23.00 -3.02
N LEU A 443 -0.68 -23.20 -1.75
CA LEU A 443 -1.58 -23.81 -0.77
C LEU A 443 -2.64 -22.81 -0.31
N SER A 444 -3.86 -23.30 -0.13
CA SER A 444 -4.93 -22.59 0.55
C SER A 444 -4.64 -22.42 2.06
N ASP A 445 -5.31 -21.46 2.68
CA ASP A 445 -5.20 -21.24 4.13
C ASP A 445 -5.62 -22.50 4.93
N GLU A 446 -6.60 -23.28 4.44
CA GLU A 446 -7.02 -24.56 5.05
C GLU A 446 -5.93 -25.66 4.97
N GLU A 447 -5.24 -25.76 3.82
CA GLU A 447 -4.14 -26.70 3.65
C GLU A 447 -2.95 -26.31 4.52
N LEU A 448 -2.62 -25.01 4.56
CA LEU A 448 -1.55 -24.50 5.41
C LEU A 448 -1.85 -24.73 6.90
N ALA A 449 -3.09 -24.48 7.34
CA ALA A 449 -3.55 -24.80 8.69
C ALA A 449 -3.39 -26.30 9.01
N THR A 450 -3.74 -27.17 8.06
CA THR A 450 -3.56 -28.62 8.18
C THR A 450 -2.08 -28.97 8.38
N LEU A 451 -1.17 -28.35 7.63
CA LEU A 451 0.27 -28.58 7.79
C LEU A 451 0.80 -28.10 9.16
N TYR A 452 0.43 -26.89 9.59
CA TYR A 452 0.83 -26.38 10.91
C TYR A 452 0.39 -27.32 12.04
N GLN A 453 -0.85 -27.81 11.99
CA GLN A 453 -1.42 -28.68 13.03
C GLN A 453 -0.82 -30.09 13.09
N ASN A 454 -0.23 -30.58 12.00
CA ASN A 454 0.24 -31.96 11.88
C ASN A 454 1.77 -32.09 11.78
N CYS A 455 2.51 -30.99 11.68
CA CYS A 455 3.97 -31.02 11.71
C CYS A 455 4.49 -31.29 13.15
N LEU A 456 5.73 -31.78 13.25
CA LEU A 456 6.39 -31.95 14.55
C LEU A 456 6.61 -30.62 15.25
N PHE A 457 7.22 -29.69 14.50
CA PHE A 457 7.48 -28.30 14.84
C PHE A 457 7.77 -27.51 13.57
N THR A 458 7.78 -26.18 13.66
CA THR A 458 8.13 -25.29 12.54
C THR A 458 9.54 -24.75 12.67
N ALA A 459 10.13 -24.33 11.55
CA ALA A 459 11.48 -23.79 11.50
C ALA A 459 11.51 -22.45 10.75
N PHE A 460 12.08 -21.41 11.37
CA PHE A 460 12.15 -20.06 10.82
C PHE A 460 13.51 -19.39 11.11
N PRO A 461 14.61 -19.85 10.46
CA PRO A 461 15.97 -19.41 10.74
C PRO A 461 16.37 -18.13 9.99
N SER A 462 15.44 -17.21 9.74
CA SER A 462 15.70 -15.96 8.98
C SER A 462 16.84 -15.15 9.58
N PHE A 463 17.61 -14.46 8.73
CA PHE A 463 18.66 -13.54 9.19
C PHE A 463 18.07 -12.28 9.84
N VAL A 464 17.06 -11.68 9.20
CA VAL A 464 16.43 -10.42 9.63
C VAL A 464 14.97 -10.34 9.20
N GLU A 465 14.11 -9.83 10.07
CA GLU A 465 12.68 -9.57 9.83
C GLU A 465 12.19 -8.30 10.51
N GLY A 466 11.15 -7.68 9.96
CA GLY A 466 10.39 -6.63 10.65
C GLY A 466 9.41 -7.14 11.71
N TRP A 467 8.91 -8.39 11.58
CA TRP A 467 8.05 -9.05 12.59
C TRP A 467 8.32 -10.55 12.73
N GLY A 468 8.00 -11.36 11.71
CA GLY A 468 8.14 -12.83 11.78
C GLY A 468 6.81 -13.58 11.96
N LEU A 469 5.83 -13.26 11.11
CA LEU A 469 4.49 -13.86 11.13
C LEU A 469 4.45 -15.40 11.22
N PRO A 470 5.31 -16.18 10.51
CA PRO A 470 5.27 -17.65 10.62
C PRO A 470 5.52 -18.17 12.04
N VAL A 471 6.26 -17.44 12.88
CA VAL A 471 6.45 -17.78 14.30
C VAL A 471 5.14 -17.63 15.07
N GLY A 472 4.47 -16.50 14.92
CA GLY A 472 3.17 -16.26 15.56
C GLY A 472 2.07 -17.21 15.07
N GLU A 473 2.06 -17.54 13.78
CA GLU A 473 1.15 -18.55 13.19
C GLU A 473 1.37 -19.92 13.84
N SER A 474 2.63 -20.36 13.97
CA SER A 474 2.98 -21.63 14.61
C SER A 474 2.41 -21.73 16.03
N LEU A 475 2.64 -20.69 16.83
CA LEU A 475 2.14 -20.64 18.21
C LEU A 475 0.61 -20.60 18.27
N THR A 476 -0.04 -19.94 17.32
CA THR A 476 -1.51 -19.89 17.22
C THR A 476 -2.12 -21.28 16.97
N TYR A 477 -1.43 -22.14 16.21
CA TYR A 477 -1.85 -23.53 16.01
C TYR A 477 -1.46 -24.47 17.17
N GLY A 478 -0.75 -23.98 18.18
CA GLY A 478 -0.24 -24.79 19.29
C GLY A 478 1.00 -25.61 18.91
N THR A 479 1.70 -25.21 17.85
CA THR A 479 2.81 -25.95 17.26
C THR A 479 4.15 -25.37 17.75
N PRO A 480 5.06 -26.20 18.31
CA PRO A 480 6.40 -25.75 18.70
C PRO A 480 7.15 -25.14 17.52
N CYS A 481 8.02 -24.17 17.78
CA CYS A 481 8.75 -23.45 16.74
C CYS A 481 10.23 -23.35 17.12
N VAL A 482 11.10 -23.58 16.14
CA VAL A 482 12.52 -23.23 16.18
C VAL A 482 12.72 -22.01 15.29
N ALA A 483 13.23 -20.90 15.83
CA ALA A 483 13.40 -19.66 15.08
C ALA A 483 14.72 -18.96 15.39
N SER A 484 15.10 -17.97 14.57
CA SER A 484 16.30 -17.19 14.86
C SER A 484 16.15 -16.32 16.11
N SER A 485 17.23 -16.17 16.88
CA SER A 485 17.35 -15.19 17.97
C SER A 485 17.60 -13.75 17.48
N SER A 486 17.42 -13.47 16.19
CA SER A 486 17.79 -12.20 15.56
C SER A 486 16.58 -11.30 15.30
N SER A 487 16.83 -9.99 15.21
CA SER A 487 15.84 -8.98 14.85
C SER A 487 14.58 -8.97 15.74
N SER A 488 13.40 -8.80 15.14
CA SER A 488 12.09 -8.79 15.83
C SER A 488 11.55 -10.17 16.19
N ILE A 489 12.18 -11.26 15.72
CA ILE A 489 11.69 -12.63 15.89
C ILE A 489 11.49 -13.01 17.37
N PRO A 490 12.39 -12.62 18.31
CA PRO A 490 12.16 -12.84 19.74
C PRO A 490 10.94 -12.13 20.32
N GLU A 491 10.53 -10.99 19.77
CA GLU A 491 9.34 -10.25 20.22
C GLU A 491 8.04 -11.00 19.92
N VAL A 492 8.03 -11.81 18.85
CA VAL A 492 6.88 -12.62 18.45
C VAL A 492 6.78 -13.92 19.24
N GLY A 493 7.92 -14.58 19.43
CA GLY A 493 7.97 -15.91 20.04
C GLY A 493 8.00 -15.92 21.58
N GLY A 494 8.59 -14.89 22.19
CA GLY A 494 8.87 -14.86 23.61
C GLY A 494 9.66 -16.09 24.08
N ASP A 495 9.37 -16.61 25.26
CA ASP A 495 10.05 -17.78 25.81
C ASP A 495 9.42 -19.13 25.39
N LEU A 496 8.47 -19.10 24.45
CA LEU A 496 7.75 -20.29 23.93
C LEU A 496 8.40 -20.86 22.66
N VAL A 497 9.51 -20.28 22.22
CA VAL A 497 10.24 -20.65 21.01
C VAL A 497 11.66 -21.11 21.38
N ASP A 498 12.15 -22.12 20.67
CA ASP A 498 13.53 -22.58 20.79
C ASP A 498 14.39 -21.82 19.78
N TYR A 499 15.34 -21.02 20.27
CA TYR A 499 16.09 -20.10 19.41
C TYR A 499 17.41 -20.68 18.88
N VAL A 500 17.77 -20.29 17.65
CA VAL A 500 19.07 -20.54 17.03
C VAL A 500 19.74 -19.24 16.59
N ASP A 501 21.07 -19.20 16.57
CA ASP A 501 21.80 -18.16 15.86
C ASP A 501 21.81 -18.51 14.35
N PRO A 502 21.25 -17.67 13.47
CA PRO A 502 21.17 -17.95 12.03
C PRO A 502 22.53 -18.04 11.34
N LEU A 503 23.61 -17.58 11.98
CA LEU A 503 24.99 -17.66 11.48
C LEU A 503 25.76 -18.87 12.02
N ASN A 504 25.27 -19.54 13.07
CA ASN A 504 25.95 -20.64 13.71
C ASN A 504 25.24 -21.97 13.44
N LEU A 505 25.71 -22.66 12.38
CA LEU A 505 25.15 -23.95 11.97
C LEU A 505 25.36 -25.05 13.04
N ARG A 506 26.51 -25.04 13.74
CA ARG A 506 26.87 -26.09 14.69
C ARG A 506 25.91 -26.13 15.87
N ASP A 507 25.64 -24.97 16.47
CA ASP A 507 24.73 -24.88 17.61
C ASP A 507 23.28 -25.10 17.16
N GLY A 508 22.94 -24.65 15.94
CA GLY A 508 21.68 -24.99 15.30
C GLY A 508 21.42 -26.48 15.22
N ILE A 509 22.38 -27.27 14.72
CA ILE A 509 22.25 -28.72 14.64
C ILE A 509 21.89 -29.32 16.00
N GLU A 510 22.49 -28.84 17.09
CA GLU A 510 22.17 -29.34 18.43
C GLU A 510 20.73 -28.99 18.87
N VAL A 511 20.26 -27.77 18.60
CA VAL A 511 18.86 -27.39 18.87
C VAL A 511 17.88 -28.24 18.08
N PHE A 512 18.12 -28.42 16.77
CA PHE A 512 17.27 -29.26 15.94
C PHE A 512 17.30 -30.73 16.38
N ARG A 513 18.47 -31.26 16.75
CA ARG A 513 18.59 -32.62 17.29
C ARG A 513 17.80 -32.80 18.58
N ARG A 514 17.87 -31.83 19.50
CA ARG A 514 17.05 -31.86 20.73
C ARG A 514 15.56 -31.86 20.41
N MET A 515 15.10 -30.97 19.54
CA MET A 515 13.69 -30.91 19.13
C MET A 515 13.20 -32.18 18.42
N LEU A 516 14.09 -32.87 17.70
CA LEU A 516 13.77 -34.11 16.98
C LEU A 516 13.83 -35.36 17.86
N PHE A 517 14.78 -35.42 18.80
CA PHE A 517 15.18 -36.67 19.44
C PHE A 517 15.12 -36.66 20.98
N GLU A 518 14.96 -35.50 21.64
CA GLU A 518 14.80 -35.42 23.10
C GLU A 518 13.38 -35.91 23.50
N PRO A 519 13.25 -37.02 24.25
CA PRO A 519 11.94 -37.59 24.57
C PRO A 519 11.05 -36.60 25.34
N GLY A 520 9.80 -36.44 24.88
CA GLY A 520 8.80 -35.60 25.54
C GLY A 520 9.03 -34.09 25.46
N LEU A 521 10.08 -33.60 24.78
CA LEU A 521 10.33 -32.16 24.63
C LEU A 521 9.20 -31.48 23.83
N LEU A 522 8.80 -32.03 22.68
CA LEU A 522 7.73 -31.45 21.85
C LEU A 522 6.40 -31.40 22.58
N ASP A 523 6.06 -32.42 23.37
CA ASP A 523 4.80 -32.45 24.13
C ASP A 523 4.80 -31.43 25.27
N ARG A 524 5.94 -31.24 25.95
CA ARG A 524 6.12 -30.15 26.92
C ARG A 524 5.93 -28.79 26.26
N ARG A 525 6.57 -28.54 25.10
CA ARG A 525 6.41 -27.28 24.35
C ARG A 525 4.96 -27.04 23.93
N ARG A 526 4.27 -28.06 23.40
CA ARG A 526 2.84 -27.96 23.06
C ARG A 526 1.98 -27.59 24.28
N ALA A 527 2.24 -28.21 25.43
CA ALA A 527 1.52 -27.93 26.66
C ALA A 527 1.78 -26.49 27.17
N GLU A 528 3.03 -26.02 27.11
CA GLU A 528 3.41 -24.64 27.45
C GLU A 528 2.70 -23.62 26.54
N ILE A 529 2.70 -23.85 25.22
CA ILE A 529 2.03 -22.98 24.25
C ILE A 529 0.53 -22.94 24.54
N ALA A 530 -0.12 -24.08 24.70
CA ALA A 530 -1.55 -24.16 24.99
C ALA A 530 -1.92 -23.43 26.30
N ALA A 531 -1.08 -23.56 27.34
CA ALA A 531 -1.33 -22.93 28.63
C ALA A 531 -1.12 -21.41 28.60
N ARG A 532 -0.05 -20.94 27.93
CA ARG A 532 0.52 -19.60 28.12
C ARG A 532 0.36 -18.66 26.92
N PHE A 533 0.32 -19.18 25.69
CA PHE A 533 0.27 -18.31 24.51
C PHE A 533 -1.10 -17.65 24.37
N ARG A 534 -1.11 -16.33 24.18
CA ARG A 534 -2.31 -15.54 23.92
C ARG A 534 -2.07 -14.73 22.66
N PRO A 535 -2.70 -15.08 21.52
CA PRO A 535 -2.43 -14.40 20.27
C PRO A 535 -2.95 -12.98 20.30
N ARG A 536 -2.10 -12.03 19.92
CA ARG A 536 -2.52 -10.67 19.55
C ARG A 536 -3.24 -10.69 18.21
N GLY A 537 -4.46 -10.17 18.16
CA GLY A 537 -5.29 -10.08 16.97
C GLY A 537 -5.23 -8.71 16.29
N TRP A 538 -5.85 -8.60 15.12
CA TRP A 538 -5.91 -7.35 14.35
C TRP A 538 -6.69 -6.24 15.05
N LYS A 539 -7.69 -6.59 15.86
CA LYS A 539 -8.38 -5.61 16.71
C LYS A 539 -7.39 -4.94 17.67
N ASP A 540 -6.54 -5.71 18.35
CA ASP A 540 -5.54 -5.15 19.28
C ASP A 540 -4.54 -4.24 18.55
N VAL A 541 -4.09 -4.65 17.35
CA VAL A 541 -3.19 -3.84 16.52
C VAL A 541 -3.84 -2.51 16.16
N THR A 542 -5.08 -2.56 15.64
CA THR A 542 -5.81 -1.36 15.25
C THR A 542 -6.09 -0.47 16.45
N ASP A 543 -6.58 -1.01 17.57
CA ASP A 543 -6.84 -0.23 18.79
C ASP A 543 -5.56 0.46 19.29
N ASN A 544 -4.41 -0.22 19.28
CA ASN A 544 -3.13 0.38 19.67
C ASN A 544 -2.63 1.42 18.65
N LEU A 545 -2.83 1.18 17.35
CA LEU A 545 -2.49 2.11 16.28
C LEU A 545 -3.28 3.41 16.44
N LEU A 546 -4.60 3.30 16.59
CA LEU A 546 -5.47 4.46 16.77
C LEU A 546 -5.12 5.23 18.06
N ALA A 547 -4.86 4.53 19.16
CA ALA A 547 -4.42 5.15 20.40
C ALA A 547 -3.05 5.87 20.25
N ALA A 548 -2.12 5.31 19.48
CA ALA A 548 -0.84 5.95 19.18
C ALA A 548 -1.05 7.23 18.37
N ILE A 549 -1.90 7.19 17.34
CA ILE A 549 -2.26 8.39 16.57
C ILE A 549 -2.85 9.47 17.47
N GLU A 550 -3.78 9.13 18.37
CA GLU A 550 -4.39 10.10 19.29
C GLU A 550 -3.36 10.73 20.24
N ARG A 551 -2.38 9.97 20.75
CA ARG A 551 -1.26 10.52 21.52
C ARG A 551 -0.46 11.54 20.70
N GLN A 552 -0.22 11.26 19.42
CA GLN A 552 0.47 12.20 18.53
C GLN A 552 -0.39 13.43 18.21
N ARG A 553 -1.71 13.27 18.09
CA ARG A 553 -2.66 14.38 17.88
C ARG A 553 -2.67 15.35 19.05
N ALA A 554 -2.63 14.83 20.27
CA ALA A 554 -2.62 15.62 21.51
C ALA A 554 -1.34 16.46 21.71
N ARG A 555 -0.27 16.18 20.96
CA ARG A 555 0.97 16.98 21.02
C ARG A 555 0.79 18.34 20.33
N PRO A 556 1.58 19.36 20.71
CA PRO A 556 1.55 20.66 20.03
C PRO A 556 1.84 20.53 18.53
N PRO A 557 1.16 21.32 17.67
CA PRO A 557 1.46 21.35 16.24
C PRO A 557 2.86 21.94 15.99
N LYS A 558 3.62 21.37 15.04
CA LYS A 558 4.97 21.85 14.68
C LYS A 558 4.95 23.03 13.66
N GLY A 559 3.82 23.74 13.55
CA GLY A 559 3.62 24.87 12.64
C GLY A 559 3.61 24.49 11.16
N ARG A 560 3.75 25.48 10.26
CA ARG A 560 3.94 25.30 8.79
C ARG A 560 5.43 25.42 8.44
N ARG A 561 5.91 24.64 7.47
CA ARG A 561 7.33 24.58 7.08
C ARG A 561 7.48 23.81 5.78
N ALA A 562 8.39 24.27 4.91
CA ALA A 562 8.78 23.52 3.73
C ALA A 562 9.61 22.29 4.12
N SER A 563 9.22 21.12 3.61
CA SER A 563 9.94 19.85 3.76
C SER A 563 11.06 19.72 2.73
N VAL A 564 12.04 20.62 2.81
CA VAL A 564 13.18 20.67 1.88
C VAL A 564 14.50 20.64 2.63
N ALA A 565 15.53 20.10 1.99
CA ALA A 565 16.86 20.02 2.55
C ALA A 565 17.49 21.42 2.74
N SER A 566 18.48 21.47 3.63
CA SER A 566 19.40 22.61 3.68
C SER A 566 20.54 22.38 2.69
N LEU A 567 20.86 23.38 1.87
CA LEU A 567 22.03 23.31 1.00
C LEU A 567 23.20 24.00 1.71
N PRO A 568 24.39 23.36 1.87
CA PRO A 568 25.51 24.00 2.54
C PRO A 568 26.06 25.20 1.75
N VAL A 569 26.45 26.26 2.45
CA VAL A 569 27.03 27.47 1.85
C VAL A 569 28.28 27.14 1.02
N GLY A 570 28.43 27.76 -0.15
CA GLY A 570 29.61 27.59 -1.00
C GLY A 570 29.70 26.22 -1.68
N THR A 571 28.67 25.38 -1.54
CA THR A 571 28.59 24.06 -2.18
C THR A 571 27.52 24.03 -3.27
N THR A 572 27.49 22.93 -4.01
CA THR A 572 26.56 22.73 -5.12
C THR A 572 25.92 21.35 -5.06
N PHE A 573 24.64 21.27 -5.35
CA PHE A 573 23.92 20.04 -5.61
C PHE A 573 23.80 19.78 -7.11
N LYS A 574 24.19 18.57 -7.55
CA LYS A 574 24.02 18.06 -8.92
C LYS A 574 22.97 16.95 -8.91
N PRO A 575 21.79 17.09 -9.53
CA PRO A 575 20.79 16.02 -9.58
C PRO A 575 21.34 14.71 -10.17
N SER A 576 22.27 14.79 -11.13
CA SER A 576 22.94 13.62 -11.72
C SER A 576 23.71 12.76 -10.72
N SER A 577 24.12 13.31 -9.57
CA SER A 577 24.79 12.55 -8.50
C SER A 577 23.89 11.48 -7.86
N LEU A 578 22.57 11.57 -8.07
CA LEU A 578 21.56 10.66 -7.57
C LEU A 578 21.17 9.57 -8.57
N GLY A 579 21.62 9.65 -9.83
CA GLY A 579 21.34 8.68 -10.90
C GLY A 579 22.11 7.36 -10.75
N ARG A 580 22.18 6.82 -9.53
CA ARG A 580 22.93 5.60 -9.20
C ARG A 580 22.07 4.36 -9.42
N THR A 581 22.65 3.32 -10.00
CA THR A 581 22.00 2.01 -10.20
C THR A 581 22.28 1.03 -9.06
N HIS A 582 23.27 1.31 -8.21
CA HIS A 582 23.70 0.44 -7.12
C HIS A 582 23.99 1.24 -5.86
N GLY A 583 23.19 1.04 -4.81
CA GLY A 583 23.41 1.58 -3.47
C GLY A 583 23.31 3.10 -3.37
N MET A 584 22.58 3.58 -2.36
CA MET A 584 22.64 4.96 -1.91
C MET A 584 23.27 4.96 -0.52
N PRO A 585 24.31 5.77 -0.24
CA PRO A 585 24.91 5.78 1.08
C PRO A 585 23.85 6.24 2.11
N PRO A 586 23.80 5.61 3.31
CA PRO A 586 22.89 6.03 4.37
C PRO A 586 23.03 7.52 4.72
N SER A 587 24.22 8.12 4.52
CA SER A 587 24.47 9.55 4.71
C SER A 587 23.62 10.47 3.84
N TYR A 588 22.98 9.97 2.77
CA TYR A 588 21.96 10.74 2.03
C TYR A 588 20.82 11.18 2.94
N ILE A 589 20.47 10.37 3.95
CA ILE A 589 19.36 10.64 4.88
C ILE A 589 19.62 11.91 5.71
N ALA A 590 20.88 12.18 6.06
CA ALA A 590 21.25 13.42 6.76
C ALA A 590 21.06 14.68 5.89
N GLN A 591 21.19 14.56 4.57
CA GLN A 591 21.07 15.65 3.60
C GLN A 591 20.35 15.18 2.33
N PRO A 592 19.00 15.06 2.37
CA PRO A 592 18.23 14.50 1.27
C PRO A 592 18.05 15.54 0.15
N LEU A 593 19.13 15.82 -0.57
CA LEU A 593 19.23 16.93 -1.54
C LEU A 593 18.27 16.80 -2.73
N ARG A 594 17.69 15.61 -2.98
CA ARG A 594 16.64 15.46 -4.00
C ARG A 594 15.43 16.33 -3.71
N SER A 595 15.10 16.52 -2.42
CA SER A 595 13.99 17.37 -1.96
C SER A 595 14.10 18.84 -2.38
N VAL A 596 15.27 19.28 -2.87
CA VAL A 596 15.45 20.62 -3.43
C VAL A 596 14.59 20.83 -4.69
N MET A 597 14.35 19.76 -5.45
CA MET A 597 13.45 19.73 -6.60
C MET A 597 12.03 19.41 -6.13
N VAL A 598 11.26 20.45 -5.77
CA VAL A 598 10.00 20.29 -5.04
C VAL A 598 8.86 19.78 -5.92
N ASP A 599 8.64 20.42 -7.07
CA ASP A 599 7.55 20.07 -7.99
C ASP A 599 7.90 20.45 -9.43
N GLY A 600 7.27 19.79 -10.41
CA GLY A 600 7.48 20.05 -11.83
C GLY A 600 8.82 19.54 -12.37
N TRP A 601 9.35 18.45 -11.83
CA TRP A 601 10.60 17.82 -12.29
C TRP A 601 10.40 16.34 -12.65
N TYR A 602 11.04 15.91 -13.74
CA TYR A 602 11.23 14.50 -14.05
C TYR A 602 12.31 13.88 -13.13
N GLY A 603 12.50 12.56 -13.23
CA GLY A 603 13.58 11.87 -12.52
C GLY A 603 14.97 12.37 -12.93
N CYS A 604 15.95 12.18 -12.05
CA CYS A 604 17.35 12.52 -12.32
C CYS A 604 17.96 11.61 -13.40
N GLU A 605 18.72 12.20 -14.31
CA GLU A 605 19.46 11.56 -15.39
C GLU A 605 20.96 11.90 -15.30
N GLY A 606 21.76 11.33 -16.20
CA GLY A 606 23.22 11.52 -16.22
C GLY A 606 23.68 12.99 -16.28
N PHE A 607 22.86 13.88 -16.83
CA PHE A 607 23.19 15.32 -16.94
C PHE A 607 22.55 16.18 -15.82
N GLY A 608 21.46 15.74 -15.19
CA GLY A 608 20.60 16.62 -14.40
C GLY A 608 19.15 16.13 -14.29
N ALA A 609 18.19 17.05 -14.23
CA ALA A 609 16.76 16.74 -14.24
C ALA A 609 15.98 17.68 -15.16
N TRP A 610 15.11 17.14 -16.01
CA TRP A 610 14.25 17.94 -16.89
C TRP A 610 13.04 18.49 -16.14
N MET A 611 12.61 19.71 -16.45
CA MET A 611 11.31 20.22 -16.03
C MET A 611 10.18 19.40 -16.65
N ALA A 612 9.17 19.06 -15.85
CA ALA A 612 7.96 18.35 -16.24
C ALA A 612 6.83 19.35 -16.53
N GLY A 613 6.84 19.92 -17.74
CA GLY A 613 5.85 20.91 -18.18
C GLY A 613 6.37 22.34 -18.16
N GLU A 614 5.45 23.29 -18.00
CA GLU A 614 5.72 24.74 -18.13
C GLU A 614 6.06 25.42 -16.80
N ALA A 615 5.87 24.72 -15.67
CA ALA A 615 6.15 25.24 -14.35
C ALA A 615 6.94 24.22 -13.52
N ALA A 616 7.84 24.71 -12.69
CA ALA A 616 8.55 23.91 -11.70
C ALA A 616 8.87 24.75 -10.47
N ARG A 617 9.12 24.09 -9.34
CA ARG A 617 9.49 24.73 -8.08
C ARG A 617 10.79 24.14 -7.55
N LEU A 618 11.70 25.01 -7.14
CA LEU A 618 12.95 24.65 -6.48
C LEU A 618 13.01 25.37 -5.14
N ALA A 619 13.25 24.65 -4.04
CA ALA A 619 13.40 25.29 -2.74
C ALA A 619 14.44 24.59 -1.85
N PHE A 620 15.12 25.37 -1.02
CA PHE A 620 16.09 24.85 -0.04
C PHE A 620 16.29 25.85 1.10
N TYR A 621 16.73 25.37 2.26
CA TYR A 621 17.18 26.26 3.33
C TYR A 621 18.64 26.66 3.11
N ALA A 622 18.87 27.96 3.04
CA ALA A 622 20.18 28.57 3.10
C ALA A 622 20.51 28.88 4.56
N LYS A 623 21.37 28.07 5.19
CA LYS A 623 21.81 28.29 6.58
C LYS A 623 23.19 28.96 6.61
N PRO A 624 23.35 30.13 7.24
CA PRO A 624 24.66 30.76 7.41
C PRO A 624 25.51 29.98 8.41
N THR A 625 26.83 30.04 8.26
CA THR A 625 27.82 29.29 9.06
C THR A 625 27.96 29.78 10.51
N ALA A 626 27.46 30.97 10.85
CA ALA A 626 27.48 31.52 12.21
C ALA A 626 26.05 31.77 12.71
N ASN A 627 25.66 31.07 13.78
CA ASN A 627 24.45 31.23 14.60
C ASN A 627 23.07 31.18 13.91
N GLY A 628 22.98 30.89 12.62
CA GLY A 628 21.72 30.49 11.95
C GLY A 628 20.65 31.59 11.80
N VAL A 629 20.97 32.86 12.08
CA VAL A 629 20.04 33.98 11.96
C VAL A 629 20.51 34.94 10.88
N TRP A 630 19.64 35.18 9.90
CA TRP A 630 19.83 36.22 8.88
C TRP A 630 19.54 37.59 9.50
N ASN A 631 20.46 38.55 9.35
CA ASN A 631 20.40 39.85 10.04
C ASN A 631 19.55 40.91 9.30
N GLY A 632 18.74 40.50 8.31
CA GLY A 632 17.86 41.38 7.54
C GLY A 632 18.56 42.29 6.51
N THR A 633 19.90 42.38 6.53
CA THR A 633 20.71 43.06 5.51
C THR A 633 21.52 42.12 4.63
N ASP A 634 21.49 40.83 4.95
CA ASP A 634 22.17 39.79 4.20
C ASP A 634 21.49 39.54 2.85
N CYS A 635 22.28 39.21 1.83
CA CYS A 635 21.81 38.84 0.50
C CYS A 635 22.36 37.46 0.14
N ILE A 636 21.51 36.57 -0.37
CA ILE A 636 21.91 35.29 -0.93
C ILE A 636 22.13 35.47 -2.42
N VAL A 637 23.26 34.96 -2.93
CA VAL A 637 23.45 34.75 -4.37
C VAL A 637 23.22 33.28 -4.68
N ALA A 638 22.11 32.99 -5.36
CA ALA A 638 21.78 31.65 -5.86
C ALA A 638 22.26 31.50 -7.30
N TYR A 639 22.88 30.36 -7.61
CA TYR A 639 23.43 30.01 -8.91
C TYR A 639 22.69 28.79 -9.45
N LEU A 640 22.14 28.90 -10.66
CA LEU A 640 21.38 27.86 -11.33
C LEU A 640 22.02 27.58 -12.69
N GLN A 641 22.64 26.41 -12.86
CA GLN A 641 23.09 25.97 -14.17
C GLN A 641 21.96 25.19 -14.85
N LEU A 642 21.52 25.74 -15.98
CA LEU A 642 20.37 25.28 -16.71
C LEU A 642 20.75 25.00 -18.16
N VAL A 643 20.14 23.99 -18.77
CA VAL A 643 20.34 23.65 -20.18
C VAL A 643 19.01 23.74 -20.93
N GLY A 644 19.04 24.37 -22.11
CA GLY A 644 17.90 24.36 -23.03
C GLY A 644 17.77 23.02 -23.74
N ALA A 645 16.58 22.44 -23.77
CA ALA A 645 16.31 21.21 -24.50
C ALA A 645 16.55 21.40 -26.02
N PRO A 646 16.82 20.33 -26.79
CA PRO A 646 17.10 20.42 -28.22
C PRO A 646 16.05 21.19 -29.04
N HIS A 647 14.80 21.19 -28.58
CA HIS A 647 13.65 21.79 -29.26
C HIS A 647 13.12 23.07 -28.58
N ALA A 648 13.79 23.56 -27.53
CA ALA A 648 13.32 24.69 -26.73
C ALA A 648 13.60 26.07 -27.37
N LYS A 649 13.90 26.12 -28.67
CA LYS A 649 14.36 27.35 -29.35
C LYS A 649 13.29 28.44 -29.26
N GLY A 650 13.67 29.62 -28.78
CA GLY A 650 12.80 30.80 -28.75
C GLY A 650 11.83 30.86 -27.56
N GLN A 651 11.74 29.78 -26.77
CA GLN A 651 11.03 29.83 -25.49
C GLN A 651 11.82 30.66 -24.46
N VAL A 652 11.12 31.22 -23.49
CA VAL A 652 11.70 32.06 -22.45
C VAL A 652 11.41 31.46 -21.09
N LEU A 653 12.45 31.14 -20.35
CA LEU A 653 12.34 30.77 -18.95
C LEU A 653 12.41 32.02 -18.08
N HIS A 654 11.47 32.12 -17.15
CA HIS A 654 11.49 33.05 -16.04
C HIS A 654 11.71 32.28 -14.73
N VAL A 655 12.55 32.83 -13.85
CA VAL A 655 12.78 32.32 -12.50
C VAL A 655 12.58 33.47 -11.51
N ALA A 656 11.79 33.26 -10.48
CA ALA A 656 11.49 34.28 -9.47
C ALA A 656 11.34 33.68 -8.07
N PRO A 657 11.55 34.47 -7.01
CA PRO A 657 11.10 34.10 -5.68
C PRO A 657 9.59 33.86 -5.68
N ARG A 658 9.15 32.83 -4.97
CA ARG A 658 7.74 32.44 -4.92
C ARG A 658 6.84 33.60 -4.52
N GLY A 659 5.73 33.79 -5.26
CA GLY A 659 4.77 34.89 -5.04
C GLY A 659 5.13 36.21 -5.75
N VAL A 660 6.33 36.34 -6.31
CA VAL A 660 6.70 37.49 -7.14
C VAL A 660 6.14 37.29 -8.55
N ARG A 661 5.17 38.11 -8.96
CA ARG A 661 4.63 38.07 -10.32
C ARG A 661 5.59 38.73 -11.30
N ILE A 662 5.93 38.03 -12.38
CA ILE A 662 6.64 38.62 -13.52
C ILE A 662 5.62 38.95 -14.63
N PRO A 663 5.50 40.21 -15.06
CA PRO A 663 4.61 40.56 -16.18
C PRO A 663 5.07 39.88 -17.48
N LEU A 664 4.15 39.22 -18.18
CA LEU A 664 4.41 38.46 -19.42
C LEU A 664 4.88 39.34 -20.61
N HIS A 665 4.59 40.66 -20.57
CA HIS A 665 4.79 41.59 -21.70
C HIS A 665 5.50 42.89 -21.34
N ALA A 666 5.94 43.09 -20.10
CA ALA A 666 6.70 44.30 -19.76
C ALA A 666 8.13 44.19 -20.30
N GLU A 667 8.69 45.31 -20.78
CA GLU A 667 10.14 45.46 -20.92
C GLU A 667 10.78 45.00 -19.60
N PHE A 668 11.78 44.13 -19.69
CA PHE A 668 12.37 43.48 -18.51
C PHE A 668 12.86 44.56 -17.54
N ILE A 669 12.15 44.72 -16.42
CA ILE A 669 12.67 45.50 -15.30
C ILE A 669 13.83 44.68 -14.74
N GLU A 670 15.04 45.25 -14.72
CA GLU A 670 16.22 44.65 -14.08
C GLU A 670 15.98 44.51 -12.57
N ASN A 671 15.29 43.44 -12.18
CA ASN A 671 15.18 43.02 -10.79
C ASN A 671 16.25 41.95 -10.57
N PRO A 672 17.28 42.20 -9.73
CA PRO A 672 18.35 41.24 -9.52
C PRO A 672 17.88 39.96 -8.80
N ALA A 673 16.67 39.95 -8.24
CA ALA A 673 16.03 38.77 -7.66
C ALA A 673 15.34 37.88 -8.69
N THR A 674 15.10 38.36 -9.92
CA THR A 674 14.47 37.56 -10.99
C THR A 674 15.46 37.24 -12.10
N GLY A 675 15.25 36.08 -12.73
CA GLY A 675 16.05 35.59 -13.84
C GLY A 675 15.21 35.48 -15.09
N ARG A 676 15.79 35.82 -16.24
CA ARG A 676 15.21 35.57 -17.56
C ARG A 676 16.25 34.91 -18.45
N MET A 677 15.85 33.83 -19.11
CA MET A 677 16.70 33.09 -20.02
C MET A 677 15.94 32.79 -21.31
N VAL A 678 16.38 33.38 -22.43
CA VAL A 678 15.96 32.91 -23.75
C VAL A 678 16.66 31.58 -24.01
N LEU A 679 15.86 30.54 -24.20
CA LEU A 679 16.32 29.17 -24.38
C LEU A 679 16.92 29.01 -25.78
N GLN A 680 18.12 28.43 -25.81
CA GLN A 680 18.81 28.02 -27.02
C GLN A 680 19.05 26.51 -26.93
N PRO A 681 18.81 25.77 -28.03
CA PRO A 681 19.02 24.32 -28.06
C PRO A 681 20.40 23.91 -27.55
N ASN A 682 20.41 22.93 -26.65
CA ASN A 682 21.63 22.29 -26.12
C ASN A 682 22.65 23.28 -25.51
N THR A 683 22.20 24.46 -25.11
CA THR A 683 23.06 25.50 -24.57
C THR A 683 22.89 25.56 -23.06
N SER A 684 24.00 25.38 -22.34
CA SER A 684 24.06 25.57 -20.89
C SER A 684 24.30 27.04 -20.54
N LYS A 685 23.57 27.55 -19.55
CA LYS A 685 23.74 28.91 -19.01
C LYS A 685 23.62 28.87 -17.49
N VAL A 686 24.36 29.77 -16.84
CA VAL A 686 24.25 29.99 -15.39
C VAL A 686 23.44 31.25 -15.13
N LEU A 687 22.27 31.09 -14.50
CA LEU A 687 21.51 32.20 -13.93
C LEU A 687 22.01 32.51 -12.52
N ARG A 688 22.11 33.80 -12.20
CA ARG A 688 22.50 34.30 -10.88
C ARG A 688 21.38 35.18 -10.34
N LEU A 689 20.84 34.82 -9.19
CA LEU A 689 19.75 35.54 -8.53
C LEU A 689 20.24 36.08 -7.19
N ARG A 690 19.95 37.35 -6.90
CA ARG A 690 20.19 38.00 -5.60
C ARG A 690 18.90 38.03 -4.81
N ILE A 691 18.84 37.24 -3.76
CA ILE A 691 17.61 36.98 -3.00
C ILE A 691 17.82 37.50 -1.60
N ALA A 692 16.92 38.37 -1.14
CA ALA A 692 16.83 38.70 0.28
C ALA A 692 16.28 37.46 1.02
N PRO A 693 17.05 36.82 1.92
CA PRO A 693 16.58 35.64 2.63
C PRO A 693 15.42 36.01 3.57
N PRO A 694 14.36 35.20 3.62
CA PRO A 694 13.43 35.26 4.74
C PRO A 694 14.15 34.92 6.05
N ALA A 695 13.52 35.24 7.19
CA ALA A 695 14.12 35.04 8.51
C ALA A 695 14.54 33.58 8.79
N ASP A 696 13.82 32.61 8.22
CA ASP A 696 14.12 31.17 8.35
C ASP A 696 15.15 30.66 7.32
N GLY A 697 15.59 31.53 6.40
CA GLY A 697 16.56 31.21 5.36
C GLY A 697 16.00 30.39 4.20
N LEU A 698 14.67 30.27 4.05
CA LEU A 698 14.09 29.54 2.93
C LEU A 698 14.29 30.29 1.61
N VAL A 699 14.99 29.67 0.67
CA VAL A 699 15.02 30.09 -0.73
C VAL A 699 13.96 29.27 -1.46
N ASP A 700 12.94 29.93 -2.03
CA ASP A 700 11.83 29.28 -2.73
C ASP A 700 11.63 29.95 -4.09
N LEU A 701 11.83 29.20 -5.17
CA LEU A 701 11.92 29.70 -6.54
C LEU A 701 10.89 29.01 -7.44
N ASP A 702 10.08 29.83 -8.10
CA ASP A 702 9.19 29.40 -9.18
C ASP A 702 9.88 29.56 -10.52
N PHE A 703 9.78 28.51 -11.35
CA PHE A 703 10.21 28.47 -12.73
C PHE A 703 8.96 28.52 -13.60
N THR A 704 8.93 29.43 -14.58
CA THR A 704 7.81 29.57 -15.52
C THR A 704 8.33 29.70 -16.93
N LEU A 705 7.91 28.78 -17.78
CA LEU A 705 8.22 28.75 -19.20
C LEU A 705 7.16 29.52 -19.99
N ILE A 706 7.59 30.42 -20.85
CA ILE A 706 6.73 31.20 -21.75
C ILE A 706 7.07 30.86 -23.20
N GLY A 707 6.05 30.67 -24.01
CA GLY A 707 6.17 30.42 -25.45
C GLY A 707 5.97 28.95 -25.81
N MET A 708 5.58 28.71 -27.07
CA MET A 708 5.31 27.38 -27.60
C MET A 708 6.62 26.75 -28.12
N ALA A 709 6.83 25.46 -27.84
CA ALA A 709 7.94 24.70 -28.41
C ALA A 709 7.68 24.36 -29.89
N GLU A 710 8.72 24.47 -30.72
CA GLU A 710 8.69 24.04 -32.12
C GLU A 710 8.87 22.51 -32.19
N GLN A 711 7.79 21.76 -31.91
CA GLN A 711 7.72 20.28 -31.91
C GLN A 711 8.63 19.56 -30.88
N LEU A 712 8.20 18.39 -30.42
CA LEU A 712 9.02 17.55 -29.53
C LEU A 712 10.13 16.87 -30.32
N ALA A 713 11.25 16.55 -29.66
CA ALA A 713 12.31 15.76 -30.25
C ALA A 713 11.80 14.36 -30.65
N GLU A 714 12.24 13.88 -31.82
CA GLU A 714 11.84 12.57 -32.34
C GLU A 714 12.26 11.46 -31.38
N GLY A 715 11.28 10.68 -30.89
CA GLY A 715 11.53 9.50 -30.02
C GLY A 715 11.54 9.75 -28.51
N ASP A 716 11.44 10.99 -28.02
CA ASP A 716 11.24 11.27 -26.58
C ASP A 716 9.79 11.72 -26.30
N PRO A 717 8.98 10.92 -25.60
CA PRO A 717 7.58 11.25 -25.35
C PRO A 717 7.40 12.37 -24.31
N ARG A 718 8.47 12.79 -23.63
CA ARG A 718 8.39 13.79 -22.55
C ARG A 718 8.31 15.20 -23.11
N ARG A 719 7.43 16.02 -22.54
CA ARG A 719 7.34 17.46 -22.82
C ARG A 719 8.19 18.22 -21.81
N PHE A 720 9.38 18.69 -22.23
CA PHE A 720 10.33 19.43 -21.39
C PHE A 720 11.08 20.48 -22.22
N ALA A 721 11.45 21.60 -21.61
CA ALA A 721 12.20 22.65 -22.29
C ALA A 721 13.50 23.05 -21.58
N VAL A 722 13.59 22.82 -20.27
CA VAL A 722 14.71 23.25 -19.44
C VAL A 722 15.16 22.09 -18.57
N GLY A 723 16.47 21.87 -18.51
CA GLY A 723 17.09 20.92 -17.61
C GLY A 723 17.87 21.63 -16.51
N LEU A 724 17.73 21.19 -15.26
CA LEU A 724 18.55 21.61 -14.13
C LEU A 724 19.78 20.72 -14.04
N CYS A 725 20.96 21.29 -14.26
CA CYS A 725 22.23 20.58 -14.14
C CYS A 725 22.80 20.67 -12.72
N GLN A 726 22.75 21.87 -12.13
CA GLN A 726 23.38 22.14 -10.84
C GLN A 726 22.80 23.38 -10.18
N VAL A 727 22.72 23.36 -8.85
CA VAL A 727 22.32 24.51 -8.03
C VAL A 727 23.31 24.71 -6.89
N GLY A 728 23.64 25.96 -6.57
CA GLY A 728 24.48 26.33 -5.43
C GLY A 728 24.14 27.72 -4.91
N TRP A 729 24.60 28.06 -3.71
CA TRP A 729 24.39 29.40 -3.16
C TRP A 729 25.51 29.81 -2.18
N ALA A 730 25.72 31.12 -2.07
CA ALA A 730 26.53 31.70 -1.01
C ALA A 730 26.04 33.11 -0.65
N PRO A 731 26.32 33.62 0.57
CA PRO A 731 26.11 35.02 0.91
C PRO A 731 26.84 35.93 -0.08
N GLU A 732 26.25 37.09 -0.39
CA GLU A 732 26.90 38.08 -1.27
C GLU A 732 28.24 38.58 -0.71
N THR A 733 28.37 38.58 0.62
CA THR A 733 29.60 38.93 1.34
C THR A 733 30.66 37.82 1.31
N ASP A 734 30.29 36.57 0.99
CA ASP A 734 31.21 35.43 0.91
C ASP A 734 31.84 35.32 -0.48
N GLY A 735 32.91 36.12 -0.70
CA GLY A 735 33.70 36.07 -1.92
C GLY A 735 34.24 34.67 -2.27
N PRO A 736 34.97 34.00 -1.36
CA PRO A 736 35.53 32.66 -1.60
C PRO A 736 34.46 31.60 -1.92
N GLY A 737 33.35 31.55 -1.17
CA GLY A 737 32.26 30.60 -1.43
C GLY A 737 31.63 30.79 -2.81
N ARG A 738 31.41 32.04 -3.22
CA ARG A 738 30.90 32.37 -4.57
C ARG A 738 31.88 31.99 -5.68
N GLN A 739 33.18 32.17 -5.46
CA GLN A 739 34.21 31.76 -6.40
C GLN A 739 34.22 30.23 -6.58
N ASN A 740 34.22 29.46 -5.48
CA ASN A 740 34.18 28.00 -5.50
C ASN A 740 32.95 27.47 -6.26
N ILE A 741 31.76 28.03 -6.01
CA ILE A 741 30.55 27.67 -6.76
C ILE A 741 30.74 27.95 -8.26
N THR A 742 31.22 29.15 -8.61
CA THR A 742 31.39 29.54 -10.01
C THR A 742 32.38 28.63 -10.72
N GLU A 743 33.49 28.27 -10.08
CA GLU A 743 34.48 27.31 -10.61
C GLU A 743 33.85 25.94 -10.86
N ARG A 744 33.12 25.39 -9.88
CA ARG A 744 32.44 24.09 -10.05
C ARG A 744 31.42 24.09 -11.17
N LEU A 745 30.66 25.17 -11.34
CA LEU A 745 29.66 25.28 -12.41
C LEU A 745 30.29 25.39 -13.80
N LEU A 746 31.49 25.97 -13.91
CA LEU A 746 32.18 26.19 -15.19
C LEU A 746 33.08 25.02 -15.59
N PHE A 747 33.73 24.35 -14.63
CA PHE A 747 34.80 23.38 -14.90
C PHE A 747 34.44 21.93 -14.59
N ASP A 748 33.48 21.64 -13.70
CA ASP A 748 33.05 20.26 -13.41
C ASP A 748 31.90 19.78 -14.33
N GLY A 749 31.70 20.45 -15.47
CA GLY A 749 30.68 20.17 -16.48
C GLY A 749 31.22 19.75 -17.84
N ALA A 750 32.52 19.45 -17.94
CA ALA A 750 33.18 18.92 -19.13
C ALA A 750 33.27 17.39 -19.10
#